data_AF-A0A6P2NT28-F1
#
_entry.id   AF-A0A6P2NT28-F1
#
_cell.length_a   1.000
_cell.length_b   1.000
_cell.length_c   1.000
_cell.angle_alpha   90.00
_cell.angle_beta   90.00
_cell.angle_gamma   90.00
#
_symmetry.space_group_name_H-M   'P 1'
#
loop_
_entity.id
_entity.type
_entity.pdbx_description
1 polymer ?
#
loop_
_entity_poly.entity_id
_entity_poly.type
_entity_poly.pdbx_seq_one_letter_code
_entity_poly.pdbx_strand_id
1 'polypeptide(L)'
;MDEVQEAMPTQVAAQVTAQAKVDARAAGYAHRLAIAKRFAQRVEAGDAVFMTGQPATMEMPHTVSAGEKRPITGFNRWMLMQVMQDRAWSDARFFTDQQIEASGWKLRENAQPVVLQFVNATDSTGTALAIPEVQRFSVVNAAHIDGVPPFEPTQKIPSKALEAAMVAADFEPGTQVVDALAAWVDAQYRDFGGRDESAYQALAQALAMSAVFPEIDWRDVQHGTSHEKALQEQVARWSNAQWMSNVAALIDADPSAFFDAVRVSELVAAQIVTQARVAQQELRIADEISVARQEQTLEQQAEQLPQGEQGKGVSESTMEKSQPGQSHGGSDAQARNAAYSARLEAMFAEREAVLAVPFEEKERAKELGAVWYKPQLVWFVPKGLELAKFKEWDPRDHCLGKTAAESEVIDDFRSAMKAMNLDVSGDIKADGKWHNVRTFSKKGPNKAGAYILDLHGGRDGTPKGSISDKYTGERHAWTFDGPLLTPEQKARMRAEAMRRAEEADRAMQRAQGVAAEHAAEIVAQGLPAAGHGYVRKKGISAEGLVQVSGKVLLGYDEFVGENGKSAIREEQNYLIVPMRNAAGVIRAVQAISEDGKVKSFMRGAQKKGTMAVLGAPSLDALCAHAAASPDQAPAAAFFVEGFATGASLRQPTGLPVIVCFDAGNLEAVAAEAAGKWPDSLLPVLAVDNDQFHVERALGYLADKLGVNPNSQRGSMVEVLSGKSSSRMVSLGDAVADGQWHQAAKGRYCMSLEREPDSTEVRSITVDMVAEEGQRPARLVFSNRGVEAGRVALEAFAGQAQEGEQEAPSRAVMLVPEFKSLGGRPTDWNDLAAAEGPQAVHKQVMAVLGNSQQREVRHTVQWPPLSDHRTGSGVER
;
A
#
# COMPACT_ATOMS: atom_id res chain seq x y z
N MET A 1 63.14 28.14 -22.61
CA MET A 1 62.76 29.37 -21.87
C MET A 1 61.25 29.50 -22.00
N ASP A 2 60.44 28.56 -21.55
CA ASP A 2 60.35 27.93 -20.23
C ASP A 2 60.22 28.95 -19.11
N GLU A 3 58.97 29.24 -18.73
CA GLU A 3 58.40 28.95 -17.41
C GLU A 3 57.14 29.81 -17.21
N VAL A 4 55.95 29.18 -17.19
CA VAL A 4 54.88 29.53 -16.25
C VAL A 4 54.14 28.23 -15.91
N GLN A 5 54.18 27.88 -14.62
CA GLN A 5 53.44 26.79 -14.00
C GLN A 5 51.93 27.06 -14.05
N GLU A 6 51.13 26.08 -14.49
CA GLU A 6 49.72 25.97 -14.10
C GLU A 6 49.54 24.72 -13.24
N ALA A 7 49.02 24.96 -12.04
CA ALA A 7 48.90 24.00 -10.95
C ALA A 7 47.84 22.93 -11.26
N MET A 8 48.18 21.67 -11.00
CA MET A 8 47.21 20.59 -10.87
C MET A 8 46.32 20.84 -9.64
N PRO A 9 44.99 20.65 -9.71
CA PRO A 9 44.18 20.47 -8.52
C PRO A 9 44.53 19.10 -7.92
N THR A 10 45.40 19.15 -6.93
CA THR A 10 45.89 18.06 -6.07
C THR A 10 44.77 17.17 -5.53
N GLN A 11 45.05 15.86 -5.42
CA GLN A 11 44.30 14.86 -4.62
C GLN A 11 43.91 15.34 -3.21
N VAL A 12 44.60 16.36 -2.68
CA VAL A 12 44.27 17.09 -1.45
C VAL A 12 42.88 17.74 -1.53
N ALA A 13 42.41 18.29 -2.66
CA ALA A 13 41.08 18.89 -2.77
C ALA A 13 39.95 17.84 -2.73
N ALA A 14 40.18 16.65 -3.27
CA ALA A 14 39.27 15.51 -3.21
C ALA A 14 39.24 14.86 -1.81
N GLN A 15 40.40 14.79 -1.13
CA GLN A 15 40.49 14.36 0.27
C GLN A 15 39.93 15.39 1.25
N VAL A 16 40.11 16.69 1.00
CA VAL A 16 39.53 17.79 1.82
C VAL A 16 38.00 17.82 1.67
N THR A 17 37.45 17.49 0.49
CA THR A 17 35.99 17.34 0.32
C THR A 17 35.45 16.03 0.88
N ALA A 18 36.20 14.92 0.85
CA ALA A 18 35.79 13.68 1.52
C ALA A 18 35.86 13.80 3.05
N GLN A 19 36.91 14.42 3.58
CA GLN A 19 37.06 14.71 5.01
C GLN A 19 36.02 15.73 5.47
N ALA A 20 35.77 16.81 4.72
CA ALA A 20 34.67 17.74 5.02
C ALA A 20 33.29 17.07 4.96
N LYS A 21 33.08 16.06 4.10
CA LYS A 21 31.86 15.24 4.06
C LYS A 21 31.73 14.32 5.28
N VAL A 22 32.83 13.71 5.72
CA VAL A 22 32.88 12.91 6.95
C VAL A 22 32.68 13.81 8.18
N ASP A 23 33.29 14.99 8.20
CA ASP A 23 33.18 15.97 9.28
C ASP A 23 31.80 16.61 9.34
N ALA A 24 31.16 16.89 8.19
CA ALA A 24 29.76 17.37 8.14
C ALA A 24 28.76 16.28 8.55
N ARG A 25 28.99 15.02 8.16
CA ARG A 25 28.20 13.85 8.62
C ARG A 25 28.39 13.64 10.11
N ALA A 26 29.63 13.72 10.61
CA ALA A 26 29.97 13.63 12.02
C ALA A 26 29.39 14.79 12.82
N ALA A 27 29.41 16.03 12.31
CA ALA A 27 28.84 17.21 12.97
C ALA A 27 27.29 17.20 12.98
N GLY A 28 26.65 16.77 11.90
CA GLY A 28 25.20 16.60 11.81
C GLY A 28 24.69 15.43 12.66
N TYR A 29 25.46 14.34 12.75
CA TYR A 29 25.20 13.23 13.65
C TYR A 29 25.47 13.61 15.12
N ALA A 30 26.59 14.27 15.42
CA ALA A 30 26.92 14.74 16.77
C ALA A 30 25.90 15.76 17.31
N HIS A 31 25.34 16.61 16.47
CA HIS A 31 24.28 17.53 16.87
C HIS A 31 22.96 16.82 17.16
N ARG A 32 22.53 15.88 16.30
CA ARG A 32 21.37 15.02 16.56
C ARG A 32 21.55 14.18 17.82
N LEU A 33 22.74 13.65 18.03
CA LEU A 33 23.14 12.93 19.23
C LEU A 33 23.06 13.83 20.48
N ALA A 34 23.57 15.06 20.40
CA ALA A 34 23.51 16.02 21.51
C ALA A 34 22.06 16.42 21.84
N ILE A 35 21.23 16.55 20.81
CA ILE A 35 19.79 16.82 20.95
C ILE A 35 19.07 15.64 21.61
N ALA A 36 19.28 14.42 21.12
CA ALA A 36 18.69 13.19 21.67
C ALA A 36 19.11 13.00 23.13
N LYS A 37 20.39 13.22 23.45
CA LYS A 37 20.90 13.18 24.83
C LYS A 37 20.29 14.23 25.75
N ARG A 38 20.13 15.47 25.27
CA ARG A 38 19.41 16.52 26.03
C ARG A 38 17.95 16.13 26.26
N PHE A 39 17.34 15.48 25.29
CA PHE A 39 15.98 14.96 25.44
C PHE A 39 15.92 13.82 26.45
N ALA A 40 16.87 12.87 26.42
CA ALA A 40 17.00 11.81 27.43
C ALA A 40 17.18 12.38 28.84
N GLN A 41 18.03 13.40 29.02
CA GLN A 41 18.19 14.09 30.30
C GLN A 41 16.90 14.73 30.81
N ARG A 42 16.08 15.29 29.91
CA ARG A 42 14.76 15.84 30.26
C ARG A 42 13.76 14.73 30.64
N VAL A 43 13.85 13.57 29.98
CA VAL A 43 13.06 12.39 30.35
C VAL A 43 13.46 11.88 31.74
N GLU A 44 14.75 11.78 32.04
CA GLU A 44 15.24 11.41 33.38
C GLU A 44 14.84 12.41 34.46
N ALA A 45 14.85 13.71 34.11
CA ALA A 45 14.41 14.78 35.01
C ALA A 45 12.88 14.85 35.16
N GLY A 46 12.12 14.11 34.34
CA GLY A 46 10.65 14.12 34.36
C GLY A 46 10.03 15.43 33.85
N ASP A 47 10.78 16.26 33.12
CA ASP A 47 10.36 17.58 32.65
C ASP A 47 10.27 17.70 31.11
N ALA A 48 10.47 16.58 30.39
CA ALA A 48 10.24 16.51 28.96
C ALA A 48 8.77 16.84 28.64
N VAL A 49 8.55 17.69 27.64
CA VAL A 49 7.24 18.31 27.37
C VAL A 49 6.10 17.30 27.20
N PHE A 50 6.35 16.12 26.64
CA PHE A 50 5.31 15.10 26.46
C PHE A 50 4.93 14.37 27.78
N MET A 51 5.73 14.52 28.85
CA MET A 51 5.51 13.92 30.17
C MET A 51 4.86 14.88 31.17
N THR A 52 4.83 16.18 30.88
CA THR A 52 4.31 17.19 31.84
C THR A 52 2.79 17.36 31.79
N GLY A 53 2.11 16.71 30.83
CA GLY A 53 0.68 16.90 30.56
C GLY A 53 0.33 18.23 29.89
N GLN A 54 1.30 19.16 29.77
CA GLN A 54 1.16 20.43 29.06
C GLN A 54 0.72 20.28 27.58
N PRO A 55 1.14 19.25 26.80
CA PRO A 55 0.75 19.13 25.40
C PRO A 55 -0.76 19.08 25.19
N ALA A 56 -1.54 18.51 26.11
CA ALA A 56 -3.00 18.52 26.00
C ALA A 56 -3.59 19.94 25.95
N THR A 57 -2.86 20.92 26.46
CA THR A 57 -3.26 22.34 26.57
C THR A 57 -2.50 23.27 25.62
N MET A 58 -1.36 22.83 25.07
CA MET A 58 -0.53 23.62 24.15
C MET A 58 -0.91 23.32 22.69
N GLU A 59 -1.06 24.34 21.85
CA GLU A 59 -1.26 24.10 20.42
C GLU A 59 0.06 23.67 19.76
N MET A 60 -0.06 22.79 18.75
CA MET A 60 1.09 22.29 18.01
C MET A 60 1.81 23.39 17.20
N PRO A 61 3.16 23.45 17.25
CA PRO A 61 3.94 24.42 16.52
C PRO A 61 3.66 24.37 15.02
N HIS A 62 3.43 25.53 14.44
CA HIS A 62 3.14 25.66 13.01
C HIS A 62 3.67 26.98 12.46
N THR A 63 3.74 27.07 11.14
CA THR A 63 3.94 28.34 10.43
C THR A 63 2.69 28.67 9.63
N VAL A 64 2.62 29.89 9.09
CA VAL A 64 1.57 30.30 8.16
C VAL A 64 2.23 30.68 6.84
N SER A 65 1.77 30.07 5.75
CA SER A 65 2.25 30.35 4.40
C SER A 65 1.07 30.48 3.45
N ALA A 66 1.02 31.57 2.68
CA ALA A 66 -0.10 31.90 1.79
C ALA A 66 -1.49 31.90 2.47
N GLY A 67 -1.54 32.26 3.76
CA GLY A 67 -2.79 32.26 4.55
C GLY A 67 -3.18 30.89 5.12
N GLU A 68 -2.44 29.83 4.79
CA GLU A 68 -2.70 28.48 5.28
C GLU A 68 -1.79 28.10 6.46
N LYS A 69 -2.36 27.44 7.47
CA LYS A 69 -1.63 26.83 8.58
C LYS A 69 -0.82 25.63 8.07
N ARG A 70 0.49 25.63 8.30
CA ARG A 70 1.44 24.57 7.92
C ARG A 70 2.11 24.01 9.17
N PRO A 71 1.82 22.75 9.58
CA PRO A 71 2.38 22.18 10.80
C PRO A 71 3.89 22.01 10.70
N ILE A 72 4.60 22.25 11.81
CA ILE A 72 6.00 21.87 11.94
C ILE A 72 6.03 20.43 12.45
N THR A 73 6.75 19.57 11.74
CA THR A 73 6.75 18.11 11.96
C THR A 73 8.13 17.60 12.40
N GLY A 74 8.20 16.30 12.62
CA GLY A 74 9.32 15.54 13.09
C GLY A 74 9.77 15.96 14.48
N PHE A 75 11.06 15.76 14.72
CA PHE A 75 11.68 16.16 15.97
C PHE A 75 11.61 17.67 16.23
N ASN A 76 11.62 18.50 15.19
CA ASN A 76 11.54 19.96 15.34
C ASN A 76 10.27 20.39 16.08
N ARG A 77 9.17 19.66 15.90
CA ARG A 77 7.92 19.89 16.63
C ARG A 77 8.10 19.75 18.14
N TRP A 78 8.69 18.65 18.59
CA TRP A 78 8.93 18.36 20.00
C TRP A 78 9.92 19.33 20.64
N MET A 79 10.95 19.72 19.88
CA MET A 79 11.89 20.73 20.32
C MET A 79 11.23 22.09 20.54
N LEU A 80 10.39 22.54 19.59
CA LEU A 80 9.67 23.81 19.72
C LEU A 80 8.66 23.78 20.87
N MET A 81 7.95 22.66 21.05
CA MET A 81 7.09 22.45 22.21
C MET A 81 7.85 22.57 23.53
N GLN A 82 9.03 21.94 23.63
CA GLN A 82 9.88 22.06 24.82
C GLN A 82 10.33 23.51 25.06
N VAL A 83 10.73 24.22 24.00
CA VAL A 83 11.13 25.63 24.11
C VAL A 83 9.96 26.52 24.54
N MET A 84 8.77 26.27 24.01
CA MET A 84 7.56 26.98 24.42
C MET A 84 7.25 26.74 25.90
N GLN A 85 7.38 25.49 26.38
CA GLN A 85 7.24 25.16 27.80
C GLN A 85 8.28 25.90 28.65
N ASP A 86 9.56 25.78 28.30
CA ASP A 86 10.67 26.38 29.06
C ASP A 86 10.58 27.91 29.13
N ARG A 87 10.05 28.55 28.06
CA ARG A 87 9.95 30.01 27.93
C ARG A 87 8.55 30.56 28.20
N ALA A 88 7.60 29.70 28.57
CA ALA A 88 6.19 30.02 28.79
C ALA A 88 5.56 30.79 27.60
N TRP A 89 5.88 30.38 26.37
CA TRP A 89 5.28 30.95 25.16
C TRP A 89 3.94 30.28 24.85
N SER A 90 2.89 31.08 24.72
CA SER A 90 1.52 30.61 24.45
C SER A 90 1.16 30.60 22.96
N ASP A 91 1.86 31.35 22.11
CA ASP A 91 1.61 31.37 20.67
C ASP A 91 2.40 30.24 20.00
N ALA A 92 1.74 29.39 19.23
CA ALA A 92 2.37 28.24 18.56
C ALA A 92 2.93 28.58 17.16
N ARG A 93 2.84 29.84 16.73
CA ARG A 93 3.29 30.27 15.40
C ARG A 93 4.77 30.62 15.39
N PHE A 94 5.48 30.07 14.41
CA PHE A 94 6.90 30.31 14.18
C PHE A 94 7.14 30.75 12.72
N PHE A 95 8.00 31.75 12.56
CA PHE A 95 8.31 32.35 11.26
C PHE A 95 9.81 32.45 11.04
N THR A 96 10.26 32.22 9.81
CA THR A 96 11.64 32.48 9.40
C THR A 96 11.86 33.98 9.19
N ASP A 97 13.12 34.41 9.23
CA ASP A 97 13.48 35.82 8.98
C ASP A 97 12.98 36.29 7.60
N GLN A 98 13.00 35.41 6.60
CA GLN A 98 12.46 35.68 5.27
C GLN A 98 10.94 35.90 5.26
N GLN A 99 10.18 35.13 6.05
CA GLN A 99 8.72 35.31 6.15
C GLN A 99 8.37 36.62 6.85
N ILE A 100 9.16 37.00 7.88
CA ILE A 100 9.00 38.26 8.61
C ILE A 100 9.25 39.44 7.66
N GLU A 101 10.35 39.40 6.92
CA GLU A 101 10.72 40.44 5.94
C GLU A 101 9.69 40.54 4.81
N ALA A 102 9.33 39.42 4.18
CA ALA A 102 8.36 39.39 3.08
C ALA A 102 6.97 39.90 3.47
N SER A 103 6.60 39.74 4.75
CA SER A 103 5.31 40.20 5.28
C SER A 103 5.34 41.65 5.77
N GLY A 104 6.51 42.31 5.74
CA GLY A 104 6.70 43.67 6.28
C GLY A 104 6.59 43.74 7.80
N TRP A 105 6.71 42.60 8.49
CA TRP A 105 6.69 42.52 9.95
C TRP A 105 8.04 42.94 10.54
N LYS A 106 8.05 43.31 11.81
CA LYS A 106 9.27 43.78 12.49
C LYS A 106 9.64 42.87 13.64
N LEU A 107 10.86 42.35 13.59
CA LEU A 107 11.45 41.59 14.68
C LEU A 107 11.73 42.52 15.88
N ARG A 108 11.34 42.12 17.09
CA ARG A 108 11.67 42.88 18.31
C ARG A 108 13.15 42.75 18.66
N GLU A 109 13.73 43.78 19.28
CA GLU A 109 15.15 43.80 19.64
C GLU A 109 15.56 42.68 20.61
N ASN A 110 14.63 42.20 21.45
CA ASN A 110 14.85 41.11 22.39
C ASN A 110 14.38 39.74 21.88
N ALA A 111 14.16 39.60 20.57
CA ALA A 111 13.69 38.35 19.97
C ALA A 111 14.66 37.20 20.25
N GLN A 112 14.10 36.04 20.60
CA GLN A 112 14.87 34.85 20.92
C GLN A 112 14.68 33.79 19.83
N PRO A 113 15.49 33.80 18.75
CA PRO A 113 15.37 32.81 17.69
C PRO A 113 15.66 31.40 18.20
N VAL A 114 15.00 30.42 17.59
CA VAL A 114 15.23 28.99 17.80
C VAL A 114 15.79 28.42 16.51
N VAL A 115 16.92 27.73 16.59
CA VAL A 115 17.54 27.11 15.42
C VAL A 115 16.94 25.73 15.22
N LEU A 116 16.31 25.53 14.07
CA LEU A 116 15.83 24.24 13.61
C LEU A 116 16.84 23.58 12.69
N GLN A 117 16.72 22.26 12.55
CA GLN A 117 17.50 21.49 11.61
C GLN A 117 16.57 20.70 10.70
N PHE A 118 16.81 20.79 9.40
CA PHE A 118 16.15 19.97 8.40
C PHE A 118 17.19 19.09 7.71
N VAL A 119 16.79 17.86 7.43
CA VAL A 119 17.63 16.91 6.71
C VAL A 119 16.99 16.71 5.35
N ASN A 120 17.57 17.34 4.33
CA ASN A 120 17.23 17.11 2.95
C ASN A 120 17.83 15.75 2.57
N ALA A 121 17.01 14.70 2.60
CA ALA A 121 17.38 13.43 2.00
C ALA A 121 17.18 13.45 0.47
N THR A 122 16.60 14.53 -0.06
CA THR A 122 16.35 14.73 -1.47
C THR A 122 16.75 16.15 -1.87
N ASP A 123 17.18 16.34 -3.12
CA ASP A 123 17.39 17.67 -3.67
C ASP A 123 16.05 18.34 -4.02
N SER A 124 16.10 19.56 -4.58
CA SER A 124 14.91 20.33 -4.98
C SER A 124 14.06 19.67 -6.09
N THR A 125 14.51 18.54 -6.66
CA THR A 125 13.78 17.75 -7.66
C THR A 125 13.13 16.50 -7.07
N GLY A 126 13.32 16.23 -5.77
CA GLY A 126 12.84 15.02 -5.11
C GLY A 126 13.75 13.81 -5.30
N THR A 127 14.92 13.98 -5.92
CA THR A 127 15.92 12.93 -6.12
C THR A 127 16.66 12.68 -4.82
N ALA A 128 16.75 11.41 -4.37
CA ALA A 128 17.47 11.05 -3.16
C ALA A 128 18.94 11.49 -3.25
N LEU A 129 19.36 12.33 -2.31
CA LEU A 129 20.74 12.75 -2.16
C LEU A 129 21.56 11.57 -1.63
N ALA A 130 22.67 11.27 -2.31
CA ALA A 130 23.63 10.25 -1.86
C ALA A 130 24.15 10.51 -0.43
N ILE A 131 24.15 11.78 0.01
CA ILE A 131 24.39 12.19 1.39
C ILE A 131 23.30 13.20 1.76
N PRO A 132 22.46 12.93 2.79
CA PRO A 132 21.45 13.88 3.20
C PRO A 132 22.08 15.21 3.63
N GLU A 133 21.64 16.31 3.02
CA GLU A 133 22.09 17.65 3.38
C GLU A 133 21.43 18.10 4.67
N VAL A 134 22.24 18.56 5.63
CA VAL A 134 21.75 19.14 6.87
C VAL A 134 21.67 20.64 6.71
N GLN A 135 20.46 21.17 6.60
CA GLN A 135 20.22 22.61 6.60
C GLN A 135 19.77 23.06 7.98
N ARG A 136 20.28 24.21 8.42
CA ARG A 136 19.86 24.85 9.66
C ARG A 136 19.25 26.20 9.33
N PHE A 137 18.16 26.52 9.99
CA PHE A 137 17.51 27.82 9.83
C PHE A 137 16.94 28.28 11.18
N SER A 138 16.91 29.58 11.38
CA SER A 138 16.27 30.22 12.52
C SER A 138 14.77 30.35 12.27
N VAL A 139 14.00 30.07 13.31
CA VAL A 139 12.61 30.51 13.42
C VAL A 139 12.43 31.38 14.65
N VAL A 140 11.53 32.34 14.56
CA VAL A 140 11.17 33.23 15.66
C VAL A 140 9.70 33.02 15.98
N ASN A 141 9.38 32.91 17.27
CA ASN A 141 8.01 32.81 17.73
C ASN A 141 7.26 34.13 17.50
N ALA A 142 5.98 34.06 17.12
CA ALA A 142 5.13 35.22 16.87
C ALA A 142 5.08 36.23 18.02
N ALA A 143 5.26 35.80 19.27
CA ALA A 143 5.32 36.69 20.43
C ALA A 143 6.45 37.73 20.37
N HIS A 144 7.46 37.53 19.51
CA HIS A 144 8.62 38.41 19.33
C HIS A 144 8.59 39.20 18.02
N ILE A 145 7.46 39.19 17.31
CA ILE A 145 7.33 39.82 15.99
C ILE A 145 6.15 40.79 16.03
N ASP A 146 6.42 42.05 15.71
CA ASP A 146 5.39 43.08 15.58
C ASP A 146 4.79 43.05 14.17
N GLY A 147 3.46 43.11 14.09
CA GLY A 147 2.70 43.10 12.83
C GLY A 147 2.09 41.75 12.45
N VAL A 148 2.40 40.68 13.19
CA VAL A 148 1.73 39.38 13.01
C VAL A 148 0.24 39.53 13.35
N PRO A 149 -0.68 39.05 12.49
CA PRO A 149 -2.11 39.06 12.78
C PRO A 149 -2.45 38.39 14.13
N PRO A 150 -3.53 38.80 14.79
CA PRO A 150 -3.99 38.16 16.02
C PRO A 150 -4.11 36.64 15.87
N PHE A 151 -3.78 35.93 16.94
CA PHE A 151 -3.91 34.47 16.98
C PHE A 151 -5.39 34.08 17.03
N GLU A 152 -5.86 33.35 16.03
CA GLU A 152 -7.18 32.72 16.04
C GLU A 152 -7.01 31.23 16.39
N PRO A 153 -7.53 30.77 17.54
CA PRO A 153 -7.41 29.37 17.94
C PRO A 153 -8.07 28.44 16.93
N THR A 154 -7.39 27.36 16.56
CA THR A 154 -7.98 26.31 15.72
C THR A 154 -9.11 25.61 16.49
N GLN A 155 -10.25 25.37 15.83
CA GLN A 155 -11.32 24.57 16.43
C GLN A 155 -10.85 23.12 16.62
N LYS A 156 -10.92 22.63 17.86
CA LYS A 156 -10.56 21.26 18.23
C LYS A 156 -11.63 20.25 17.80
N ILE A 157 -11.22 19.00 17.64
CA ILE A 157 -12.08 17.87 17.26
C ILE A 157 -12.82 17.38 18.52
N PRO A 158 -14.15 17.31 18.55
CA PRO A 158 -14.88 16.79 19.71
C PRO A 158 -14.43 15.37 20.09
N SER A 159 -14.25 15.09 21.39
CA SER A 159 -13.92 13.73 21.88
C SER A 159 -14.90 12.65 21.40
N LYS A 160 -16.20 12.97 21.28
CA LYS A 160 -17.20 12.08 20.68
C LYS A 160 -16.89 11.65 19.23
N ALA A 161 -16.23 12.52 18.46
CA ALA A 161 -15.80 12.18 17.10
C ALA A 161 -14.60 11.21 17.12
N LEU A 162 -13.69 11.39 18.08
CA LEU A 162 -12.62 10.42 18.32
C LEU A 162 -13.18 9.05 18.75
N GLU A 163 -14.16 9.04 19.64
CA GLU A 163 -14.86 7.81 20.05
C GLU A 163 -15.55 7.13 18.87
N ALA A 164 -16.25 7.89 18.03
CA ALA A 164 -16.87 7.36 16.82
C ALA A 164 -15.83 6.76 15.86
N ALA A 165 -14.67 7.40 15.70
CA ALA A 165 -13.56 6.85 14.92
C ALA A 165 -12.99 5.55 15.55
N MET A 166 -12.85 5.48 16.87
CA MET A 166 -12.42 4.26 17.58
C MET A 166 -13.42 3.12 17.40
N VAL A 167 -14.72 3.40 17.49
CA VAL A 167 -15.77 2.40 17.23
C VAL A 167 -15.74 1.93 15.76
N ALA A 168 -15.46 2.85 14.81
CA ALA A 168 -15.25 2.49 13.42
C ALA A 168 -14.01 1.59 13.22
N ALA A 169 -12.98 1.78 14.06
CA ALA A 169 -11.77 0.96 14.15
C ALA A 169 -11.92 -0.28 15.07
N ASP A 170 -13.15 -0.71 15.35
CA ASP A 170 -13.50 -1.94 16.09
C ASP A 170 -13.12 -1.97 17.59
N PHE A 171 -12.95 -0.81 18.23
CA PHE A 171 -12.78 -0.73 19.70
C PHE A 171 -14.13 -0.80 20.45
N GLU A 172 -14.17 -1.48 21.60
CA GLU A 172 -15.39 -1.72 22.38
C GLU A 172 -15.98 -0.42 22.97
N PRO A 173 -17.27 -0.09 22.70
CA PRO A 173 -17.97 1.03 23.32
C PRO A 173 -18.02 0.88 24.86
N GLY A 174 -17.66 1.95 25.58
CA GLY A 174 -17.63 1.96 27.06
C GLY A 174 -16.25 1.75 27.68
N THR A 175 -15.23 1.43 26.88
CA THR A 175 -13.83 1.54 27.29
C THR A 175 -13.49 3.01 27.55
N GLN A 176 -12.68 3.31 28.58
CA GLN A 176 -12.22 4.68 28.82
C GLN A 176 -11.47 5.19 27.57
N VAL A 177 -11.90 6.32 27.00
CA VAL A 177 -11.43 6.83 25.68
C VAL A 177 -9.92 6.94 25.59
N VAL A 178 -9.27 7.33 26.69
CA VAL A 178 -7.81 7.46 26.76
C VAL A 178 -7.10 6.10 26.71
N ASP A 179 -7.64 5.07 27.38
CA ASP A 179 -7.10 3.71 27.33
C ASP A 179 -7.33 3.06 25.94
N ALA A 180 -8.51 3.28 25.35
CA ALA A 180 -8.80 2.85 23.98
C ALA A 180 -7.86 3.50 22.97
N LEU A 181 -7.56 4.80 23.15
CA LEU A 181 -6.59 5.51 22.32
C LEU A 181 -5.18 4.93 22.44
N ALA A 182 -4.74 4.57 23.65
CA ALA A 182 -3.44 3.96 23.87
C ALA A 182 -3.32 2.62 23.12
N ALA A 183 -4.33 1.76 23.24
CA ALA A 183 -4.38 0.48 22.53
C ALA A 183 -4.42 0.66 21.00
N TRP A 184 -5.13 1.68 20.52
CA TRP A 184 -5.20 2.00 19.10
C TRP A 184 -3.87 2.50 18.54
N VAL A 185 -3.19 3.39 19.27
CA VAL A 185 -1.84 3.84 18.93
C VAL A 185 -0.87 2.65 18.83
N ASP A 186 -0.94 1.70 19.76
CA ASP A 186 -0.07 0.52 19.75
C ASP A 186 -0.35 -0.43 18.58
N ALA A 187 -1.62 -0.58 18.18
CA ALA A 187 -1.98 -1.34 16.99
C ALA A 187 -1.41 -0.68 15.73
N GLN A 188 -1.63 0.63 15.57
CA GLN A 188 -1.15 1.38 14.41
C GLN A 188 0.38 1.44 14.36
N TYR A 189 1.05 1.58 15.51
CA TYR A 189 2.52 1.56 15.58
C TYR A 189 3.09 0.25 15.02
N ARG A 190 2.46 -0.89 15.33
CA ARG A 190 2.83 -2.20 14.76
C ARG A 190 2.55 -2.27 13.25
N ASP A 191 1.41 -1.78 12.79
CA ASP A 191 1.04 -1.75 11.37
C ASP A 191 2.02 -0.93 10.52
N PHE A 192 2.58 0.16 11.07
CA PHE A 192 3.61 0.98 10.42
C PHE A 192 5.04 0.40 10.54
N GLY A 193 5.19 -0.85 10.99
CA GLY A 193 6.48 -1.53 11.11
C GLY A 193 7.33 -1.01 12.28
N GLY A 194 6.68 -0.57 13.37
CA GLY A 194 7.35 -0.21 14.61
C GLY A 194 8.15 -1.37 15.22
N ARG A 195 9.17 -1.08 16.03
CA ARG A 195 9.99 -2.12 16.67
C ARG A 195 9.20 -2.78 17.80
N ASP A 196 9.26 -4.10 17.89
CA ASP A 196 8.47 -4.91 18.85
C ASP A 196 9.07 -4.96 20.27
N GLU A 197 9.91 -3.98 20.60
CA GLU A 197 10.55 -3.85 21.90
C GLU A 197 9.70 -2.95 22.82
N SER A 198 9.41 -3.42 24.04
CA SER A 198 8.47 -2.76 24.96
C SER A 198 8.81 -1.29 25.26
N ALA A 199 10.09 -0.93 25.30
CA ALA A 199 10.53 0.43 25.56
C ALA A 199 10.31 1.37 24.34
N TYR A 200 10.47 0.85 23.11
CA TYR A 200 10.20 1.59 21.87
C TYR A 200 8.71 1.83 21.68
N GLN A 201 7.90 0.80 21.90
CA GLN A 201 6.44 0.90 21.86
C GLN A 201 5.95 1.90 22.91
N ALA A 202 6.47 1.85 24.15
CA ALA A 202 6.06 2.76 25.21
C ALA A 202 6.44 4.23 24.92
N LEU A 203 7.63 4.48 24.37
CA LEU A 203 8.03 5.82 23.91
C LEU A 203 7.17 6.30 22.73
N ALA A 204 6.94 5.44 21.74
CA ALA A 204 6.13 5.77 20.58
C ALA A 204 4.68 6.09 20.97
N GLN A 205 4.11 5.32 21.90
CA GLN A 205 2.80 5.58 22.46
C GLN A 205 2.74 6.95 23.13
N ALA A 206 3.72 7.29 23.98
CA ALA A 206 3.78 8.58 24.66
C ALA A 206 3.85 9.75 23.66
N LEU A 207 4.67 9.63 22.61
CA LEU A 207 4.81 10.64 21.57
C LEU A 207 3.55 10.77 20.70
N ALA A 208 3.00 9.67 20.22
CA ALA A 208 1.82 9.67 19.35
C ALA A 208 0.58 10.20 20.10
N MET A 209 0.33 9.71 21.30
CA MET A 209 -0.80 10.18 22.12
C MET A 209 -0.64 11.66 22.47
N SER A 210 0.55 12.10 22.89
CA SER A 210 0.82 13.51 23.17
C SER A 210 0.69 14.41 21.94
N ALA A 211 0.77 13.86 20.73
CA ALA A 211 0.52 14.58 19.49
C ALA A 211 -0.97 14.63 19.11
N VAL A 212 -1.78 13.66 19.56
CA VAL A 212 -3.23 13.62 19.36
C VAL A 212 -3.94 14.52 20.39
N PHE A 213 -3.51 14.52 21.65
CA PHE A 213 -4.19 15.24 22.73
C PHE A 213 -4.52 16.72 22.44
N PRO A 214 -3.62 17.55 21.87
CA PRO A 214 -3.92 18.96 21.59
C PRO A 214 -5.06 19.15 20.58
N GLU A 215 -5.21 18.21 19.64
CA GLU A 215 -6.17 18.28 18.52
C GLU A 215 -7.60 17.94 18.96
N ILE A 216 -7.75 17.30 20.13
CA ILE A 216 -9.03 16.82 20.64
C ILE A 216 -9.57 17.76 21.73
N ASP A 217 -10.86 18.03 21.68
CA ASP A 217 -11.61 18.68 22.74
C ASP A 217 -12.08 17.66 23.77
N TRP A 218 -11.38 17.63 24.90
CA TRP A 218 -11.64 16.73 26.02
C TRP A 218 -12.73 17.25 26.97
N ARG A 219 -13.25 18.47 26.74
CA ARG A 219 -14.21 19.15 27.63
C ARG A 219 -15.67 18.90 27.23
N ASP A 220 -16.02 17.65 26.90
CA ASP A 220 -17.40 17.28 26.61
C ASP A 220 -18.31 17.51 27.84
N VAL A 221 -19.47 18.13 27.61
CA VAL A 221 -20.45 18.57 28.61
C VAL A 221 -21.07 17.38 29.36
N GLN A 222 -21.12 16.18 28.74
CA GLN A 222 -21.69 14.97 29.35
C GLN A 222 -20.74 14.25 30.32
N HIS A 223 -19.42 14.33 30.10
CA HIS A 223 -18.43 13.51 30.81
C HIS A 223 -17.52 14.31 31.78
N GLY A 224 -17.50 15.64 31.68
CA GLY A 224 -16.84 16.52 32.65
C GLY A 224 -15.35 16.21 32.91
N THR A 225 -14.89 16.39 34.15
CA THR A 225 -13.48 16.20 34.61
C THR A 225 -12.94 14.76 34.46
N SER A 226 -13.72 13.81 33.94
CA SER A 226 -13.34 12.40 33.79
C SER A 226 -12.21 12.20 32.77
N HIS A 227 -12.28 12.86 31.62
CA HIS A 227 -11.25 12.77 30.58
C HIS A 227 -9.94 13.46 30.97
N GLU A 228 -10.02 14.60 31.64
CA GLU A 228 -8.82 15.29 32.18
C GLU A 228 -8.11 14.42 33.22
N LYS A 229 -8.86 13.74 34.08
CA LYS A 229 -8.31 12.78 35.05
C LYS A 229 -7.67 11.57 34.35
N ALA A 230 -8.33 11.00 33.35
CA ALA A 230 -7.80 9.88 32.57
C ALA A 230 -6.49 10.24 31.85
N LEU A 231 -6.42 11.46 31.30
CA LEU A 231 -5.23 12.00 30.67
C LEU A 231 -4.09 12.19 31.69
N GLN A 232 -4.39 12.71 32.88
CA GLN A 232 -3.41 12.81 33.97
C GLN A 232 -2.92 11.43 34.43
N GLU A 233 -3.82 10.45 34.56
CA GLU A 233 -3.48 9.07 34.91
C GLU A 233 -2.59 8.43 33.84
N GLN A 234 -2.88 8.64 32.55
CA GLN A 234 -2.06 8.15 31.45
C GLN A 234 -0.67 8.81 31.40
N VAL A 235 -0.60 10.13 31.57
CA VAL A 235 0.68 10.86 31.64
C VAL A 235 1.51 10.41 32.85
N ALA A 236 0.86 10.11 33.99
CA ALA A 236 1.53 9.57 35.17
C ALA A 236 2.13 8.17 34.91
N ARG A 237 1.52 7.35 34.05
CA ARG A 237 2.10 6.05 33.64
C ARG A 237 3.43 6.23 32.91
N TRP A 238 3.57 7.27 32.10
CA TRP A 238 4.82 7.63 31.42
C TRP A 238 5.80 8.41 32.30
N SER A 239 5.44 8.74 33.54
CA SER A 239 6.29 9.52 34.45
C SER A 239 6.78 8.69 35.65
N ASN A 240 6.61 7.37 35.61
CA ASN A 240 7.11 6.50 36.67
C ASN A 240 8.62 6.25 36.50
N ALA A 241 9.34 6.06 37.62
CA ALA A 241 10.80 5.98 37.63
C ALA A 241 11.38 4.86 36.74
N GLN A 242 10.69 3.72 36.65
CA GLN A 242 11.12 2.60 35.81
C GLN A 242 10.99 2.93 34.32
N TRP A 243 9.88 3.54 33.93
CA TRP A 243 9.64 3.99 32.56
C TRP A 243 10.69 5.04 32.15
N MET A 244 10.93 6.04 33.00
CA MET A 244 11.90 7.10 32.72
C MET A 244 13.31 6.55 32.54
N SER A 245 13.73 5.63 33.41
CA SER A 245 15.03 4.97 33.30
C SER A 245 15.15 4.13 32.02
N ASN A 246 14.10 3.39 31.64
CA ASN A 246 14.12 2.53 30.45
C ASN A 246 14.19 3.36 29.16
N VAL A 247 13.42 4.44 29.08
CA VAL A 247 13.38 5.31 27.90
C VAL A 247 14.65 6.13 27.77
N ALA A 248 15.19 6.67 28.87
CA ALA A 248 16.47 7.35 28.86
C ALA A 248 17.60 6.42 28.39
N ALA A 249 17.66 5.20 28.93
CA ALA A 249 18.64 4.19 28.53
C ALA A 249 18.50 3.81 27.04
N LEU A 250 17.27 3.71 26.53
CA LEU A 250 17.00 3.46 25.11
C LEU A 250 17.51 4.59 24.21
N ILE A 251 17.24 5.84 24.57
CA ILE A 251 17.68 7.01 23.79
C ILE A 251 19.21 7.13 23.82
N ASP A 252 19.84 6.80 24.95
CA ASP A 252 21.30 6.79 25.07
C ASP A 252 21.96 5.65 24.30
N ALA A 253 21.32 4.47 24.25
CA ALA A 253 21.83 3.29 23.55
C ALA A 253 21.68 3.40 22.02
N ASP A 254 20.53 3.85 21.52
CA ASP A 254 20.27 4.04 20.09
C ASP A 254 19.54 5.37 19.79
N PRO A 255 20.29 6.48 19.77
CA PRO A 255 19.79 7.81 19.43
C PRO A 255 19.13 7.88 18.05
N SER A 256 19.49 7.00 17.10
CA SER A 256 18.91 6.98 15.76
C SER A 256 17.50 6.38 15.79
N ALA A 257 17.33 5.28 16.52
CA ALA A 257 16.02 4.64 16.67
C ALA A 257 15.02 5.50 17.45
N PHE A 258 15.49 6.41 18.31
CA PHE A 258 14.66 7.47 18.88
C PHE A 258 14.02 8.36 17.78
N PHE A 259 14.79 8.78 16.77
CA PHE A 259 14.24 9.59 15.67
C PHE A 259 13.28 8.79 14.79
N ASP A 260 13.52 7.49 14.60
CA ASP A 260 12.57 6.61 13.91
C ASP A 260 11.27 6.45 14.70
N ALA A 261 11.34 6.29 16.02
CA ALA A 261 10.16 6.27 16.88
C ALA A 261 9.37 7.58 16.79
N VAL A 262 10.04 8.73 16.79
CA VAL A 262 9.40 10.04 16.56
C VAL A 262 8.70 10.07 15.20
N ARG A 263 9.36 9.64 14.13
CA ARG A 263 8.79 9.63 12.77
C ARG A 263 7.56 8.73 12.66
N VAL A 264 7.63 7.50 13.15
CA VAL A 264 6.50 6.55 13.09
C VAL A 264 5.34 7.05 13.94
N SER A 265 5.62 7.60 15.13
CA SER A 265 4.60 8.17 16.02
C SER A 265 3.83 9.34 15.38
N GLU A 266 4.49 10.13 14.53
CA GLU A 266 3.82 11.17 13.77
C GLU A 266 2.86 10.64 12.71
N LEU A 267 3.23 9.57 12.01
CA LEU A 267 2.36 8.92 11.03
C LEU A 267 1.11 8.35 11.73
N VAL A 268 1.32 7.68 12.87
CA VAL A 268 0.23 7.14 13.70
C VAL A 268 -0.70 8.26 14.16
N ALA A 269 -0.17 9.35 14.73
CA ALA A 269 -0.97 10.48 15.20
C ALA A 269 -1.74 11.16 14.05
N ALA A 270 -1.10 11.35 12.88
CA ALA A 270 -1.74 11.94 11.72
C ALA A 270 -2.90 11.08 11.20
N GLN A 271 -2.72 9.76 11.18
CA GLN A 271 -3.77 8.81 10.78
C GLN A 271 -4.97 8.89 11.73
N ILE A 272 -4.73 8.87 13.05
CA ILE A 272 -5.77 8.98 14.08
C ILE A 272 -6.54 10.30 13.96
N VAL A 273 -5.83 11.43 13.87
CA VAL A 273 -6.44 12.76 13.73
C VAL A 273 -7.27 12.85 12.45
N THR A 274 -6.81 12.26 11.35
CA THR A 274 -7.55 12.23 10.08
C THR A 274 -8.86 11.46 10.24
N GLN A 275 -8.82 10.28 10.85
CA GLN A 275 -10.02 9.47 11.07
C GLN A 275 -11.01 10.15 12.03
N ALA A 276 -10.51 10.81 13.09
CA ALA A 276 -11.35 11.58 14.00
C ALA A 276 -12.02 12.78 13.30
N ARG A 277 -11.33 13.46 12.37
CA ARG A 277 -11.92 14.54 11.56
C ARG A 277 -13.00 14.03 10.60
N VAL A 278 -12.80 12.86 10.00
CA VAL A 278 -13.83 12.21 9.16
C VAL A 278 -15.07 11.91 10.00
N ALA A 279 -14.89 11.28 11.16
CA ALA A 279 -15.99 10.99 12.08
C ALA A 279 -16.69 12.26 12.60
N GLN A 280 -15.95 13.35 12.84
CA GLN A 280 -16.52 14.64 13.22
C GLN A 280 -17.46 15.18 12.15
N GLN A 281 -17.05 15.08 10.88
CA GLN A 281 -17.87 15.52 9.77
C GLN A 281 -19.14 14.67 9.66
N GLU A 282 -19.04 13.35 9.85
CA GLU A 282 -20.20 12.45 9.83
C GLU A 282 -21.17 12.73 10.99
N LEU A 283 -20.67 12.96 12.20
CA LEU A 283 -21.51 13.32 13.36
C LEU A 283 -22.20 14.66 13.16
N ARG A 284 -21.51 15.65 12.60
CA ARG A 284 -22.10 16.96 12.30
C ARG A 284 -23.25 16.84 11.30
N ILE A 285 -23.05 16.06 10.23
CA ILE A 285 -24.10 15.79 9.25
C ILE A 285 -25.30 15.08 9.92
N ALA A 286 -25.04 14.12 10.81
CA ALA A 286 -26.10 13.41 11.52
C ALA A 286 -26.88 14.34 12.48
N ASP A 287 -26.20 15.23 13.19
CA ASP A 287 -26.84 16.21 14.07
C ASP A 287 -27.67 17.22 13.28
N GLU A 288 -27.16 17.75 12.16
CA GLU A 288 -27.89 18.66 11.25
C GLU A 288 -29.16 18.00 10.70
N ILE A 289 -29.10 16.71 10.32
CA ILE A 289 -30.28 15.92 9.91
C ILE A 289 -31.27 15.76 11.07
N SER A 290 -30.78 15.54 12.30
CA SER A 290 -31.64 15.36 13.48
C SER A 290 -32.37 16.64 13.90
N VAL A 291 -31.71 17.79 13.81
CA VAL A 291 -32.28 19.12 14.10
C VAL A 291 -33.34 19.46 13.06
N ALA A 292 -33.06 19.26 11.77
CA ALA A 292 -34.03 19.48 10.71
C ALA A 292 -35.31 18.63 10.88
N ARG A 293 -35.18 17.39 11.40
CA ARG A 293 -36.31 16.53 11.73
C ARG A 293 -37.08 17.02 12.97
N GLN A 294 -36.40 17.50 14.02
CA GLN A 294 -37.06 18.06 15.21
C GLN A 294 -37.82 19.35 14.89
N GLU A 295 -37.27 20.23 14.05
CA GLU A 295 -37.94 21.46 13.61
C GLU A 295 -39.21 21.14 12.79
N GLN A 296 -39.16 20.15 11.89
CA GLN A 296 -40.35 19.65 11.20
C GLN A 296 -41.40 19.06 12.16
N THR A 297 -40.96 18.37 13.22
CA THR A 297 -41.87 17.79 14.23
C THR A 297 -42.53 18.88 15.08
N LEU A 298 -41.80 19.95 15.41
CA LEU A 298 -42.30 21.10 16.17
C LEU A 298 -43.25 21.98 15.33
N GLU A 299 -42.99 22.15 14.02
CA GLU A 299 -43.93 22.79 13.09
C GLU A 299 -45.23 21.99 12.96
N GLN A 300 -45.15 20.65 12.86
CA GLN A 300 -46.32 19.77 12.81
C GLN A 300 -47.11 19.74 14.13
N GLN A 301 -46.45 19.92 15.28
CA GLN A 301 -47.09 20.03 16.59
C GLN A 301 -47.70 21.42 16.86
N ALA A 302 -47.14 22.49 16.30
CA ALA A 302 -47.68 23.85 16.41
C ALA A 302 -49.00 24.04 15.62
N GLU A 303 -49.24 23.23 14.58
CA GLU A 303 -50.50 23.20 13.82
C GLU A 303 -51.63 22.41 14.51
N GLN A 304 -51.38 21.74 15.64
CA GLN A 304 -52.35 20.82 16.26
C GLN A 304 -52.54 21.02 17.78
N LEU A 305 -53.48 21.89 18.14
CA LEU A 305 -54.24 21.86 19.42
C LEU A 305 -55.70 22.26 19.12
N PRO A 306 -56.78 21.74 19.77
CA PRO A 306 -56.87 20.77 20.89
C PRO A 306 -57.92 19.62 20.72
N GLN A 307 -58.05 18.81 21.80
CA GLN A 307 -59.03 17.74 22.15
C GLN A 307 -58.64 16.31 21.69
N GLY A 308 -58.49 15.28 22.52
CA GLY A 308 -58.62 15.07 23.97
C GLY A 308 -58.82 13.57 24.25
N GLU A 309 -58.01 13.01 25.17
CA GLU A 309 -58.24 11.80 26.02
C GLU A 309 -58.45 10.42 25.34
N GLN A 310 -57.99 9.25 25.83
CA GLN A 310 -57.25 8.75 26.99
C GLN A 310 -56.94 7.24 26.73
N GLY A 311 -55.83 6.69 27.26
CA GLY A 311 -55.75 5.23 27.53
C GLY A 311 -54.38 4.52 27.41
N LYS A 312 -53.52 4.66 28.45
CA LYS A 312 -52.61 3.68 29.11
C LYS A 312 -52.12 2.48 28.25
N GLY A 313 -50.82 2.20 28.02
CA GLY A 313 -49.64 2.28 28.89
C GLY A 313 -49.24 0.88 29.38
N VAL A 314 -48.20 0.26 28.81
CA VAL A 314 -47.40 -0.82 29.45
C VAL A 314 -45.94 -0.70 28.99
N SER A 315 -45.06 -0.50 29.96
CA SER A 315 -43.61 -0.36 29.85
C SER A 315 -42.86 -1.68 29.90
N GLU A 316 -41.89 -1.82 29.00
CA GLU A 316 -40.49 -2.23 29.26
C GLU A 316 -40.20 -2.83 30.65
N SER A 317 -40.63 -4.07 30.88
CA SER A 317 -40.27 -4.83 32.10
C SER A 317 -40.68 -6.30 32.05
N THR A 318 -40.42 -7.03 30.94
CA THR A 318 -40.55 -8.50 31.00
C THR A 318 -39.69 -9.19 29.95
N MET A 319 -38.37 -9.24 30.18
CA MET A 319 -37.53 -10.39 29.76
C MET A 319 -36.15 -10.30 30.42
N GLU A 320 -36.10 -10.01 31.72
CA GLU A 320 -34.87 -10.12 32.50
C GLU A 320 -35.23 -10.69 33.88
N LYS A 321 -35.32 -12.03 33.93
CA LYS A 321 -35.13 -12.89 35.12
C LYS A 321 -35.43 -14.33 34.74
N SER A 322 -34.38 -15.05 34.37
CA SER A 322 -34.21 -16.47 34.70
C SER A 322 -32.72 -16.81 34.66
N GLN A 323 -32.03 -16.65 35.80
CA GLN A 323 -30.78 -17.34 36.13
C GLN A 323 -31.01 -18.01 37.50
N PRO A 324 -30.40 -19.19 37.76
CA PRO A 324 -29.07 -19.15 38.39
C PRO A 324 -28.10 -20.26 37.93
N GLY A 325 -26.79 -19.96 37.93
CA GLY A 325 -25.77 -21.00 37.85
C GLY A 325 -24.33 -20.59 37.52
N GLN A 326 -23.71 -19.76 38.38
CA GLN A 326 -22.27 -19.69 38.71
C GLN A 326 -21.17 -19.47 37.64
N SER A 327 -20.27 -18.55 38.02
CA SER A 327 -19.05 -18.03 37.39
C SER A 327 -17.95 -19.06 37.06
N HIS A 328 -17.28 -18.89 35.92
CA HIS A 328 -15.80 -18.96 35.73
C HIS A 328 -15.36 -18.46 34.33
N GLY A 329 -14.33 -17.59 34.27
CA GLY A 329 -13.34 -17.53 33.17
C GLY A 329 -13.60 -16.63 31.96
N GLY A 330 -12.77 -15.58 31.77
CA GLY A 330 -12.77 -14.66 30.63
C GLY A 330 -12.28 -15.21 29.27
N SER A 331 -12.32 -16.53 29.05
CA SER A 331 -11.94 -17.16 27.77
C SER A 331 -13.12 -17.29 26.79
N ASP A 332 -14.33 -16.92 27.20
CA ASP A 332 -15.57 -17.34 26.54
C ASP A 332 -16.23 -16.23 25.67
N ALA A 333 -15.82 -14.97 25.83
CA ALA A 333 -16.35 -13.83 25.08
C ALA A 333 -15.66 -13.66 23.71
N GLN A 334 -14.34 -13.83 23.67
CA GLN A 334 -13.54 -13.82 22.43
C GLN A 334 -13.92 -14.99 21.51
N ALA A 335 -14.17 -16.18 22.07
CA ALA A 335 -14.64 -17.35 21.33
C ALA A 335 -16.05 -17.14 20.74
N ARG A 336 -16.95 -16.47 21.48
CA ARG A 336 -18.30 -16.12 21.01
C ARG A 336 -18.29 -15.05 19.91
N ASN A 337 -17.44 -14.03 20.02
CA ASN A 337 -17.29 -13.01 18.97
C ASN A 337 -16.62 -13.56 17.71
N ALA A 338 -15.59 -14.39 17.85
CA ALA A 338 -14.97 -15.09 16.72
C ALA A 338 -15.97 -16.04 16.01
N ALA A 339 -16.79 -16.76 16.77
CA ALA A 339 -17.83 -17.63 16.23
C ALA A 339 -18.95 -16.84 15.51
N TYR A 340 -19.32 -15.66 16.02
CA TYR A 340 -20.31 -14.80 15.37
C TYR A 340 -19.78 -14.20 14.06
N SER A 341 -18.55 -13.66 14.06
CA SER A 341 -17.91 -13.13 12.85
C SER A 341 -17.70 -14.21 11.79
N ALA A 342 -17.22 -15.40 12.17
CA ALA A 342 -17.08 -16.53 11.25
C ALA A 342 -18.43 -16.99 10.68
N ARG A 343 -19.49 -16.98 11.51
CA ARG A 343 -20.86 -17.28 11.05
C ARG A 343 -21.40 -16.22 10.10
N LEU A 344 -21.12 -14.94 10.34
CA LEU A 344 -21.55 -13.83 9.48
C LEU A 344 -20.83 -13.86 8.12
N GLU A 345 -19.52 -14.13 8.12
CA GLU A 345 -18.72 -14.37 6.91
C GLU A 345 -19.26 -15.55 6.11
N ALA A 346 -19.58 -16.67 6.77
CA ALA A 346 -20.18 -17.84 6.12
C ALA A 346 -21.59 -17.54 5.56
N MET A 347 -22.44 -16.84 6.33
CA MET A 347 -23.77 -16.40 5.88
C MET A 347 -23.68 -15.46 4.69
N PHE A 348 -22.70 -14.55 4.68
CA PHE A 348 -22.46 -13.68 3.55
C PHE A 348 -21.98 -14.49 2.35
N ALA A 349 -20.99 -15.37 2.49
CA ALA A 349 -20.50 -16.22 1.41
C ALA A 349 -21.60 -17.07 0.75
N GLU A 350 -22.58 -17.53 1.54
CA GLU A 350 -23.71 -18.36 1.09
C GLU A 350 -24.99 -17.59 0.72
N ARG A 351 -24.97 -16.25 0.77
CA ARG A 351 -26.15 -15.37 0.56
C ARG A 351 -26.91 -15.65 -0.76
N GLU A 352 -28.21 -15.35 -0.75
CA GLU A 352 -29.06 -15.37 -1.96
C GLU A 352 -28.89 -14.10 -2.81
N ALA A 353 -28.81 -12.92 -2.17
CA ALA A 353 -28.72 -11.63 -2.88
C ALA A 353 -28.11 -10.52 -2.02
N VAL A 354 -27.65 -9.47 -2.68
CA VAL A 354 -27.22 -8.20 -2.09
C VAL A 354 -28.27 -7.12 -2.43
N LEU A 355 -28.58 -6.26 -1.45
CA LEU A 355 -29.66 -5.28 -1.50
C LEU A 355 -29.11 -3.85 -1.43
N ALA A 356 -29.78 -2.92 -2.13
CA ALA A 356 -29.56 -1.48 -2.04
C ALA A 356 -30.64 -0.87 -1.12
N VAL A 357 -30.49 -1.05 0.19
CA VAL A 357 -31.48 -0.60 1.17
C VAL A 357 -31.19 0.87 1.56
N PRO A 358 -32.13 1.81 1.34
CA PRO A 358 -32.03 3.16 1.89
C PRO A 358 -31.91 3.14 3.40
N PHE A 359 -31.20 4.11 3.98
CA PHE A 359 -30.98 4.11 5.43
C PHE A 359 -32.30 4.15 6.22
N GLU A 360 -33.31 4.84 5.70
CA GLU A 360 -34.64 4.96 6.31
C GLU A 360 -35.42 3.64 6.33
N GLU A 361 -35.10 2.71 5.43
CA GLU A 361 -35.81 1.42 5.28
C GLU A 361 -35.04 0.25 5.90
N LYS A 362 -33.91 0.52 6.58
CA LYS A 362 -33.02 -0.51 7.14
C LYS A 362 -33.72 -1.42 8.16
N GLU A 363 -34.58 -0.86 9.01
CA GLU A 363 -35.29 -1.65 10.02
C GLU A 363 -36.32 -2.57 9.36
N ARG A 364 -36.98 -2.10 8.29
CA ARG A 364 -37.90 -2.91 7.49
C ARG A 364 -37.19 -4.05 6.76
N ALA A 365 -36.03 -3.79 6.15
CA ALA A 365 -35.23 -4.84 5.52
C ALA A 365 -34.74 -5.88 6.56
N LYS A 366 -34.36 -5.42 7.75
CA LYS A 366 -33.94 -6.27 8.87
C LYS A 366 -35.08 -7.10 9.43
N GLU A 367 -36.28 -6.54 9.59
CA GLU A 367 -37.50 -7.24 10.00
C GLU A 367 -37.88 -8.37 9.03
N LEU A 368 -37.60 -8.18 7.74
CA LEU A 368 -37.79 -9.21 6.71
C LEU A 368 -36.69 -10.28 6.70
N GLY A 369 -35.61 -10.08 7.46
CA GLY A 369 -34.52 -11.03 7.64
C GLY A 369 -33.24 -10.71 6.84
N ALA A 370 -33.12 -9.53 6.23
CA ALA A 370 -31.86 -9.09 5.65
C ALA A 370 -30.82 -8.80 6.74
N VAL A 371 -29.56 -9.03 6.41
CA VAL A 371 -28.43 -8.86 7.33
C VAL A 371 -27.48 -7.81 6.76
N TRP A 372 -26.96 -6.94 7.61
CA TRP A 372 -25.95 -5.95 7.23
C TRP A 372 -24.56 -6.58 7.22
N TYR A 373 -23.81 -6.39 6.14
CA TYR A 373 -22.44 -6.87 6.00
C TYR A 373 -21.45 -5.69 5.98
N LYS A 374 -20.85 -5.44 7.15
CA LYS A 374 -19.95 -4.29 7.42
C LYS A 374 -18.72 -4.22 6.48
N PRO A 375 -18.00 -5.31 6.16
CA PRO A 375 -16.78 -5.22 5.35
C PRO A 375 -16.98 -4.63 3.95
N GLN A 376 -18.19 -4.77 3.39
CA GLN A 376 -18.51 -4.31 2.03
C GLN A 376 -19.62 -3.25 2.01
N LEU A 377 -20.13 -2.89 3.19
CA LEU A 377 -21.17 -1.88 3.39
C LEU A 377 -22.43 -2.13 2.56
N VAL A 378 -22.94 -3.36 2.63
CA VAL A 378 -24.16 -3.77 1.91
C VAL A 378 -25.10 -4.59 2.80
N TRP A 379 -26.39 -4.50 2.52
CA TRP A 379 -27.38 -5.44 3.05
C TRP A 379 -27.41 -6.68 2.18
N PHE A 380 -27.62 -7.86 2.77
CA PHE A 380 -27.76 -9.10 2.03
C PHE A 380 -28.91 -9.95 2.55
N VAL A 381 -29.41 -10.83 1.68
CA VAL A 381 -30.42 -11.84 2.01
C VAL A 381 -29.71 -13.16 2.28
N PRO A 382 -29.73 -13.69 3.52
CA PRO A 382 -29.20 -15.02 3.83
C PRO A 382 -29.83 -16.12 2.98
N LYS A 383 -29.09 -17.21 2.79
CA LYS A 383 -29.53 -18.43 2.09
C LYS A 383 -30.88 -18.93 2.59
N GLY A 384 -31.78 -19.28 1.67
CA GLY A 384 -33.08 -19.88 1.99
C GLY A 384 -34.20 -18.90 2.34
N LEU A 385 -33.97 -17.58 2.31
CA LEU A 385 -35.04 -16.59 2.40
C LEU A 385 -35.63 -16.27 1.00
N GLU A 386 -36.93 -15.97 0.96
CA GLU A 386 -37.64 -15.71 -0.27
C GLU A 386 -37.30 -14.32 -0.85
N LEU A 387 -36.55 -14.30 -1.96
CA LEU A 387 -36.09 -13.07 -2.63
C LEU A 387 -37.21 -12.11 -3.05
N ALA A 388 -38.41 -12.63 -3.31
CA ALA A 388 -39.56 -11.81 -3.71
C ALA A 388 -39.93 -10.74 -2.66
N LYS A 389 -39.62 -10.97 -1.38
CA LYS A 389 -39.87 -10.03 -0.27
C LYS A 389 -38.98 -8.79 -0.28
N PHE A 390 -37.86 -8.84 -0.99
CA PHE A 390 -36.84 -7.78 -1.00
C PHE A 390 -36.76 -7.06 -2.36
N LYS A 391 -37.72 -7.29 -3.26
CA LYS A 391 -37.71 -6.82 -4.65
C LYS A 391 -37.54 -5.30 -4.77
N GLU A 392 -38.08 -4.54 -3.81
CA GLU A 392 -38.00 -3.07 -3.79
C GLU A 392 -36.59 -2.53 -3.52
N TRP A 393 -35.70 -3.33 -2.92
CA TRP A 393 -34.29 -2.99 -2.72
C TRP A 393 -33.36 -3.70 -3.71
N ASP A 394 -33.92 -4.31 -4.75
CA ASP A 394 -33.14 -4.92 -5.82
C ASP A 394 -32.45 -3.80 -6.63
N PRO A 395 -31.12 -3.84 -6.77
CA PRO A 395 -30.38 -2.84 -7.55
C PRO A 395 -30.80 -2.73 -9.04
N ARG A 396 -31.69 -3.59 -9.55
CA ARG A 396 -32.19 -3.61 -10.95
C ARG A 396 -33.38 -2.68 -11.24
N ASP A 397 -34.24 -2.35 -10.26
CA ASP A 397 -35.57 -1.78 -10.50
C ASP A 397 -35.75 -0.30 -10.02
N HIS A 398 -35.23 0.73 -10.76
CA HIS A 398 -35.49 2.21 -10.66
C HIS A 398 -35.28 2.91 -9.27
N CYS A 399 -34.95 4.20 -9.05
CA CYS A 399 -34.97 5.47 -9.80
C CYS A 399 -33.67 6.29 -9.57
N LEU A 400 -33.07 6.83 -10.63
CA LEU A 400 -32.10 7.94 -10.56
C LEU A 400 -32.89 9.27 -10.50
N GLY A 401 -32.89 9.92 -9.34
CA GLY A 401 -33.43 11.28 -9.09
C GLY A 401 -32.31 12.26 -8.69
N LYS A 402 -32.58 13.57 -8.83
CA LYS A 402 -31.59 14.65 -9.05
C LYS A 402 -30.56 14.89 -7.93
N THR A 403 -29.37 15.26 -8.41
CA THR A 403 -28.14 15.81 -7.80
C THR A 403 -28.38 16.86 -6.71
N ALA A 404 -27.40 17.02 -5.79
CA ALA A 404 -27.24 18.00 -4.69
C ALA A 404 -28.43 18.92 -4.37
N ALA A 405 -28.83 19.00 -3.10
CA ALA A 405 -29.94 19.85 -2.67
C ALA A 405 -29.74 21.31 -3.15
N GLU A 406 -30.78 21.91 -3.74
CA GLU A 406 -30.72 23.27 -4.33
C GLU A 406 -30.18 24.32 -3.35
N SER A 407 -30.45 24.16 -2.06
CA SER A 407 -29.92 25.00 -0.99
C SER A 407 -28.39 24.97 -0.89
N GLU A 408 -27.75 23.81 -1.01
CA GLU A 408 -26.29 23.67 -0.92
C GLU A 408 -25.59 24.37 -2.10
N VAL A 409 -26.17 24.25 -3.29
CA VAL A 409 -25.68 24.91 -4.51
C VAL A 409 -25.81 26.44 -4.38
N ILE A 410 -26.92 26.90 -3.83
CA ILE A 410 -27.17 28.34 -3.59
C ILE A 410 -26.24 28.89 -2.50
N ASP A 411 -25.95 28.13 -1.44
CA ASP A 411 -25.07 28.56 -0.35
C ASP A 411 -23.60 28.65 -0.77
N ASP A 412 -23.12 27.70 -1.58
CA ASP A 412 -21.78 27.77 -2.16
C ASP A 412 -21.66 28.97 -3.13
N PHE A 413 -22.67 29.17 -3.99
CA PHE A 413 -22.71 30.33 -4.89
C PHE A 413 -22.77 31.66 -4.12
N ARG A 414 -23.53 31.70 -3.02
CA ARG A 414 -23.61 32.84 -2.10
C ARG A 414 -22.25 33.17 -1.50
N SER A 415 -21.47 32.15 -1.15
CA SER A 415 -20.12 32.30 -0.63
C SER A 415 -19.17 32.90 -1.68
N ALA A 416 -19.27 32.44 -2.93
CA ALA A 416 -18.51 33.02 -4.05
C ALA A 416 -18.90 34.48 -4.34
N MET A 417 -20.19 34.84 -4.24
CA MET A 417 -20.64 36.22 -4.39
C MET A 417 -20.11 37.14 -3.28
N LYS A 418 -20.12 36.63 -2.04
CA LYS A 418 -19.57 37.35 -0.88
C LYS A 418 -18.07 37.56 -1.00
N ALA A 419 -17.32 36.59 -1.53
CA ALA A 419 -15.88 36.72 -1.79
C ALA A 419 -15.56 37.85 -2.78
N MET A 420 -16.45 38.12 -3.74
CA MET A 420 -16.37 39.27 -4.65
C MET A 420 -16.93 40.58 -4.07
N ASN A 421 -17.22 40.62 -2.77
CA ASN A 421 -17.72 41.80 -2.07
C ASN A 421 -19.09 42.30 -2.59
N LEU A 422 -19.92 41.38 -3.13
CA LEU A 422 -21.30 41.67 -3.52
C LEU A 422 -22.26 41.46 -2.33
N ASP A 423 -23.37 42.19 -2.38
CA ASP A 423 -24.45 42.06 -1.41
C ASP A 423 -25.25 40.78 -1.64
N VAL A 424 -25.30 39.95 -0.60
CA VAL A 424 -25.90 38.61 -0.58
C VAL A 424 -27.08 38.51 0.40
N SER A 425 -27.57 39.65 0.91
CA SER A 425 -28.65 39.66 1.91
C SER A 425 -30.04 39.32 1.33
N GLY A 426 -30.18 39.28 0.01
CA GLY A 426 -31.43 38.93 -0.67
C GLY A 426 -31.42 37.50 -1.21
N ASP A 427 -32.60 37.01 -1.59
CA ASP A 427 -32.76 35.70 -2.22
C ASP A 427 -31.99 35.64 -3.54
N ILE A 428 -31.15 34.60 -3.67
CA ILE A 428 -30.41 34.32 -4.91
C ILE A 428 -31.35 33.60 -5.86
N LYS A 429 -31.56 34.19 -7.04
CA LYS A 429 -32.43 33.62 -8.08
C LYS A 429 -31.60 32.75 -9.00
N ALA A 430 -31.87 31.44 -8.97
CA ALA A 430 -31.21 30.45 -9.81
C ALA A 430 -31.97 30.18 -11.13
N ASP A 431 -32.42 31.26 -11.79
CA ASP A 431 -33.28 31.21 -12.99
C ASP A 431 -32.49 31.30 -14.32
N GLY A 432 -31.17 31.21 -14.26
CA GLY A 432 -30.28 31.34 -15.42
C GLY A 432 -30.29 32.74 -16.04
N LYS A 433 -30.69 33.79 -15.31
CA LYS A 433 -30.68 35.18 -15.80
C LYS A 433 -29.77 36.07 -14.95
N TRP A 434 -29.37 37.20 -15.52
CA TRP A 434 -28.57 38.19 -14.82
C TRP A 434 -29.40 39.01 -13.82
N HIS A 435 -28.98 39.03 -12.55
CA HIS A 435 -29.54 39.85 -11.48
C HIS A 435 -28.51 40.87 -11.00
N ASN A 436 -28.94 42.10 -10.76
CA ASN A 436 -28.06 43.16 -10.24
C ASN A 436 -28.19 43.27 -8.72
N VAL A 437 -27.04 43.33 -8.05
CA VAL A 437 -26.93 43.52 -6.60
C VAL A 437 -26.04 44.71 -6.30
N ARG A 438 -26.04 45.15 -5.05
CA ARG A 438 -25.08 46.15 -4.59
C ARG A 438 -23.69 45.51 -4.53
N THR A 439 -22.66 46.28 -4.85
CA THR A 439 -21.26 45.94 -4.50
C THR A 439 -20.78 46.86 -3.38
N PHE A 440 -20.00 46.32 -2.45
CA PHE A 440 -19.35 47.09 -1.39
C PHE A 440 -18.01 47.70 -1.82
N SER A 441 -17.51 47.33 -3.01
CA SER A 441 -16.34 47.98 -3.63
C SER A 441 -16.58 49.45 -3.97
N LYS A 442 -17.86 49.88 -4.11
CA LYS A 442 -18.27 51.26 -4.35
C LYS A 442 -18.96 51.86 -3.13
N LYS A 443 -18.50 53.04 -2.67
CA LYS A 443 -19.13 53.79 -1.57
C LYS A 443 -20.54 54.26 -1.93
N GLY A 444 -21.46 54.19 -0.97
CA GLY A 444 -22.87 54.60 -1.12
C GLY A 444 -23.80 53.56 -1.76
N PRO A 445 -25.11 53.85 -1.87
CA PRO A 445 -26.08 52.95 -2.50
C PRO A 445 -25.77 52.78 -3.99
N ASN A 446 -25.74 51.53 -4.47
CA ASN A 446 -25.46 51.23 -5.87
C ASN A 446 -26.05 49.88 -6.29
N LYS A 447 -26.05 49.62 -7.60
CA LYS A 447 -26.38 48.31 -8.21
C LYS A 447 -25.25 47.86 -9.17
N ALA A 448 -24.01 48.09 -8.75
CA ALA A 448 -22.85 47.86 -9.60
C ALA A 448 -22.28 46.42 -9.49
N GLY A 449 -22.91 45.53 -8.71
CA GLY A 449 -22.66 44.08 -8.77
C GLY A 449 -23.71 43.36 -9.62
N ALA A 450 -23.37 42.21 -10.17
CA ALA A 450 -24.33 41.33 -10.86
C ALA A 450 -23.93 39.85 -10.79
N TYR A 451 -24.91 38.96 -10.87
CA TYR A 451 -24.71 37.51 -10.91
C TYR A 451 -25.68 36.80 -11.85
N ILE A 452 -25.38 35.57 -12.22
CA ILE A 452 -26.25 34.60 -12.90
C ILE A 452 -25.96 33.21 -12.32
N LEU A 453 -27.00 32.41 -12.05
CA LEU A 453 -26.90 31.04 -11.55
C LEU A 453 -27.90 30.14 -12.29
N ASP A 454 -27.44 28.99 -12.78
CA ASP A 454 -28.22 27.96 -13.47
C ASP A 454 -27.99 26.59 -12.82
N LEU A 455 -29.03 26.04 -12.18
CA LEU A 455 -29.00 24.75 -11.49
C LEU A 455 -29.02 23.54 -12.45
N HIS A 456 -29.36 23.76 -13.71
CA HIS A 456 -29.46 22.69 -14.72
C HIS A 456 -28.16 22.50 -15.51
N GLY A 457 -27.22 23.44 -15.40
CA GLY A 457 -25.81 23.20 -15.72
C GLY A 457 -25.45 22.99 -17.19
N GLY A 458 -24.25 22.45 -17.42
CA GLY A 458 -23.74 22.06 -18.75
C GLY A 458 -24.26 20.68 -19.21
N ARG A 459 -23.64 20.08 -20.24
CA ARG A 459 -24.01 18.73 -20.76
C ARG A 459 -23.98 17.61 -19.71
N ASP A 460 -23.30 17.84 -18.60
CA ASP A 460 -23.07 16.93 -17.47
C ASP A 460 -24.02 17.14 -16.28
N GLY A 461 -24.88 18.17 -16.32
CA GLY A 461 -25.83 18.47 -15.25
C GLY A 461 -25.23 19.16 -14.01
N THR A 462 -23.97 19.60 -14.08
CA THR A 462 -23.28 20.32 -13.00
C THR A 462 -23.74 21.79 -12.94
N PRO A 463 -24.27 22.31 -11.82
CA PRO A 463 -24.69 23.71 -11.70
C PRO A 463 -23.57 24.70 -12.01
N LYS A 464 -23.92 25.79 -12.72
CA LYS A 464 -22.96 26.81 -13.19
C LYS A 464 -23.49 28.21 -12.98
N GLY A 465 -22.57 29.17 -12.82
CA GLY A 465 -22.90 30.56 -12.59
C GLY A 465 -21.79 31.51 -13.01
N SER A 466 -22.07 32.80 -12.93
CA SER A 466 -21.07 33.86 -13.12
C SER A 466 -21.39 35.06 -12.24
N ILE A 467 -20.35 35.71 -11.74
CA ILE A 467 -20.41 36.82 -10.80
C ILE A 467 -19.57 37.97 -11.37
N SER A 468 -20.03 39.21 -11.22
CA SER A 468 -19.32 40.40 -11.70
C SER A 468 -19.47 41.56 -10.74
N ASP A 469 -18.36 42.23 -10.46
CA ASP A 469 -18.34 43.59 -9.95
C ASP A 469 -18.07 44.55 -11.12
N LYS A 470 -19.10 45.29 -11.56
CA LYS A 470 -19.02 46.25 -12.67
C LYS A 470 -18.28 47.53 -12.30
N TYR A 471 -18.02 47.76 -11.01
CA TYR A 471 -17.26 48.92 -10.55
C TYR A 471 -15.76 48.66 -10.61
N THR A 472 -15.30 47.48 -10.16
CA THR A 472 -13.89 47.09 -10.26
C THR A 472 -13.55 46.49 -11.63
N GLY A 473 -14.55 46.01 -12.37
CA GLY A 473 -14.39 45.31 -13.64
C GLY A 473 -14.13 43.80 -13.49
N GLU A 474 -14.10 43.30 -12.24
CA GLU A 474 -13.81 41.91 -11.92
C GLU A 474 -14.97 40.97 -12.29
N ARG A 475 -14.63 39.79 -12.81
CA ARG A 475 -15.60 38.75 -13.19
C ARG A 475 -15.08 37.39 -12.74
N HIS A 476 -15.96 36.58 -12.19
CA HIS A 476 -15.67 35.22 -11.74
C HIS A 476 -16.68 34.25 -12.36
N ALA A 477 -16.18 33.24 -13.07
CA ALA A 477 -16.99 32.11 -13.51
C ALA A 477 -17.03 31.08 -12.38
N TRP A 478 -18.23 30.57 -12.06
CA TRP A 478 -18.44 29.67 -10.93
C TRP A 478 -19.07 28.35 -11.40
N THR A 479 -18.68 27.25 -10.79
CA THR A 479 -19.22 25.89 -11.00
C THR A 479 -19.22 25.18 -9.66
N PHE A 480 -20.27 24.41 -9.37
CA PHE A 480 -20.40 23.71 -8.09
C PHE A 480 -19.40 22.52 -7.99
N ASP A 481 -18.65 22.46 -6.88
CA ASP A 481 -17.57 21.48 -6.62
C ASP A 481 -17.91 20.51 -5.46
N GLY A 482 -19.19 20.43 -5.06
CA GLY A 482 -19.68 19.57 -3.96
C GLY A 482 -20.10 18.15 -4.38
N PRO A 483 -20.35 17.24 -3.42
CA PRO A 483 -20.67 15.83 -3.69
C PRO A 483 -22.03 15.67 -4.39
N LEU A 484 -22.01 15.09 -5.59
CA LEU A 484 -23.18 14.95 -6.47
C LEU A 484 -24.11 13.75 -6.15
N LEU A 485 -23.68 12.80 -5.29
CA LEU A 485 -24.35 11.49 -5.09
C LEU A 485 -24.90 11.27 -3.68
N THR A 486 -26.14 10.78 -3.57
CA THR A 486 -26.80 10.45 -2.29
C THR A 486 -26.27 9.14 -1.67
N PRO A 487 -26.45 8.90 -0.35
CA PRO A 487 -26.08 7.63 0.30
C PRO A 487 -26.72 6.38 -0.33
N GLU A 488 -27.97 6.50 -0.80
CA GLU A 488 -28.73 5.45 -1.48
C GLU A 488 -28.08 5.09 -2.83
N GLN A 489 -27.58 6.09 -3.54
CA GLN A 489 -26.85 5.90 -4.80
C GLN A 489 -25.49 5.22 -4.56
N LYS A 490 -24.78 5.55 -3.47
CA LYS A 490 -23.53 4.88 -3.08
C LYS A 490 -23.76 3.42 -2.68
N ALA A 491 -24.81 3.13 -1.91
CA ALA A 491 -25.19 1.76 -1.53
C ALA A 491 -25.55 0.90 -2.75
N ARG A 492 -26.29 1.47 -3.71
CA ARG A 492 -26.59 0.84 -4.99
C ARG A 492 -25.34 0.58 -5.83
N MET A 493 -24.44 1.55 -5.97
CA MET A 493 -23.18 1.37 -6.72
C MET A 493 -22.32 0.24 -6.14
N ARG A 494 -22.24 0.12 -4.82
CA ARG A 494 -21.53 -1.00 -4.15
C ARG A 494 -22.22 -2.34 -4.41
N ALA A 495 -23.54 -2.42 -4.22
CA ALA A 495 -24.31 -3.63 -4.47
C ALA A 495 -24.24 -4.07 -5.95
N GLU A 496 -24.33 -3.13 -6.91
CA GLU A 496 -24.17 -3.41 -8.33
C GLU A 496 -22.74 -3.84 -8.69
N ALA A 497 -21.71 -3.20 -8.11
CA ALA A 497 -20.32 -3.57 -8.33
C ALA A 497 -20.02 -4.98 -7.82
N MET A 498 -20.51 -5.33 -6.63
CA MET A 498 -20.36 -6.69 -6.08
C MET A 498 -21.07 -7.73 -6.93
N ARG A 499 -22.32 -7.47 -7.34
CA ARG A 499 -23.04 -8.41 -8.21
C ARG A 499 -22.35 -8.56 -9.56
N ARG A 500 -21.87 -7.47 -10.17
CA ARG A 500 -21.11 -7.54 -11.43
C ARG A 500 -19.80 -8.32 -11.26
N ALA A 501 -19.10 -8.14 -10.15
CA ALA A 501 -17.90 -8.91 -9.83
C ALA A 501 -18.22 -10.40 -9.68
N GLU A 502 -19.28 -10.76 -8.95
CA GLU A 502 -19.72 -12.17 -8.81
C GLU A 502 -20.19 -12.78 -10.13
N GLU A 503 -20.96 -12.05 -10.93
CA GLU A 503 -21.40 -12.49 -12.26
C GLU A 503 -20.19 -12.71 -13.17
N ALA A 504 -19.20 -11.81 -13.13
CA ALA A 504 -17.94 -11.95 -13.85
C ALA A 504 -17.12 -13.14 -13.36
N ASP A 505 -17.01 -13.36 -12.04
CA ASP A 505 -16.29 -14.49 -11.45
C ASP A 505 -16.95 -15.83 -11.81
N ARG A 506 -18.29 -15.94 -11.71
CA ARG A 506 -19.03 -17.14 -12.11
C ARG A 506 -18.96 -17.37 -13.62
N ALA A 507 -19.00 -16.32 -14.43
CA ALA A 507 -18.78 -16.43 -15.87
C ALA A 507 -17.37 -16.90 -16.18
N MET A 508 -16.35 -16.37 -15.51
CA MET A 508 -14.96 -16.78 -15.65
C MET A 508 -14.77 -18.24 -15.24
N GLN A 509 -15.30 -18.67 -14.09
CA GLN A 509 -15.21 -20.07 -13.65
C GLN A 509 -15.87 -21.05 -14.62
N ARG A 510 -17.06 -20.71 -15.16
CA ARG A 510 -17.72 -21.52 -16.19
C ARG A 510 -16.90 -21.58 -17.47
N ALA A 511 -16.39 -20.44 -17.94
CA ALA A 511 -15.53 -20.38 -19.12
C ALA A 511 -14.24 -21.20 -18.93
N GLN A 512 -13.63 -21.14 -17.75
CA GLN A 512 -12.46 -21.96 -17.40
C GLN A 512 -12.78 -23.44 -17.29
N GLY A 513 -14.00 -23.81 -16.87
CA GLY A 513 -14.47 -25.20 -16.86
C GLY A 513 -14.59 -25.76 -18.26
N VAL A 514 -15.28 -25.05 -19.16
CA VAL A 514 -15.41 -25.40 -20.58
C VAL A 514 -14.03 -25.48 -21.24
N ALA A 515 -13.17 -24.49 -21.01
CA ALA A 515 -11.81 -24.49 -21.56
C ALA A 515 -10.96 -25.67 -21.05
N ALA A 516 -11.18 -26.13 -19.82
CA ALA A 516 -10.51 -27.31 -19.28
C ALA A 516 -10.96 -28.61 -19.97
N GLU A 517 -12.26 -28.75 -20.27
CA GLU A 517 -12.80 -29.87 -21.05
C GLU A 517 -12.20 -29.88 -22.47
N HIS A 518 -12.25 -28.74 -23.17
CA HIS A 518 -11.64 -28.57 -24.49
C HIS A 518 -10.12 -28.85 -24.47
N ALA A 519 -9.41 -28.38 -23.44
CA ALA A 519 -7.98 -28.66 -23.28
C ALA A 519 -7.70 -30.17 -23.14
N ALA A 520 -8.51 -30.89 -22.37
CA ALA A 520 -8.39 -32.34 -22.23
C ALA A 520 -8.66 -33.07 -23.55
N GLU A 521 -9.66 -32.64 -24.32
CA GLU A 521 -9.96 -33.17 -25.66
C GLU A 521 -8.82 -32.95 -26.65
N ILE A 522 -8.25 -31.74 -26.68
CA ILE A 522 -7.10 -31.41 -27.54
C ILE A 522 -5.92 -32.34 -27.22
N VAL A 523 -5.62 -32.54 -25.93
CA VAL A 523 -4.53 -33.43 -25.51
C VAL A 523 -4.83 -34.88 -25.88
N ALA A 524 -6.07 -35.35 -25.73
CA ALA A 524 -6.49 -36.70 -26.09
C ALA A 524 -6.40 -36.99 -27.60
N GLN A 525 -6.63 -35.99 -28.44
CA GLN A 525 -6.45 -36.07 -29.90
C GLN A 525 -4.98 -35.98 -30.35
N GLY A 526 -4.09 -35.66 -29.42
CA GLY A 526 -2.68 -35.43 -29.69
C GLY A 526 -1.91 -36.65 -30.17
N LEU A 527 -1.02 -36.44 -31.14
CA LEU A 527 -0.05 -37.43 -31.61
C LEU A 527 1.30 -37.25 -30.89
N PRO A 528 2.17 -38.29 -30.86
CA PRO A 528 3.50 -38.17 -30.28
C PRO A 528 4.33 -37.01 -30.88
N ALA A 529 4.94 -36.18 -30.03
CA ALA A 529 5.59 -34.94 -30.45
C ALA A 529 7.11 -35.03 -30.72
N ALA A 530 7.73 -36.20 -30.63
CA ALA A 530 9.19 -36.36 -30.76
C ALA A 530 9.77 -35.84 -32.09
N GLY A 531 8.96 -35.80 -33.15
CA GLY A 531 9.34 -35.28 -34.47
C GLY A 531 9.07 -33.80 -34.71
N HIS A 532 8.42 -33.11 -33.76
CA HIS A 532 7.99 -31.72 -33.94
C HIS A 532 9.20 -30.78 -34.06
N GLY A 533 9.13 -29.81 -34.97
CA GLY A 533 10.20 -28.87 -35.31
C GLY A 533 10.68 -28.06 -34.12
N TYR A 534 9.79 -27.64 -33.22
CA TYR A 534 10.19 -26.94 -32.00
C TYR A 534 11.05 -27.82 -31.08
N VAL A 535 10.66 -29.08 -30.89
CA VAL A 535 11.39 -30.05 -30.06
C VAL A 535 12.78 -30.28 -30.64
N ARG A 536 12.88 -30.48 -31.96
CA ARG A 536 14.15 -30.64 -32.69
C ARG A 536 15.02 -29.38 -32.60
N LYS A 537 14.44 -28.21 -32.84
CA LYS A 537 15.13 -26.91 -32.82
C LYS A 537 15.69 -26.60 -31.43
N LYS A 538 14.95 -26.92 -30.37
CA LYS A 538 15.38 -26.71 -28.98
C LYS A 538 16.25 -27.86 -28.45
N GLY A 539 16.30 -29.00 -29.12
CA GLY A 539 17.10 -30.16 -28.66
C GLY A 539 16.56 -30.81 -27.38
N ILE A 540 15.26 -30.65 -27.10
CA ILE A 540 14.63 -31.05 -25.84
C ILE A 540 13.89 -32.39 -25.97
N SER A 541 13.56 -33.01 -24.83
CA SER A 541 12.67 -34.18 -24.77
C SER A 541 11.23 -33.78 -25.12
N ALA A 542 10.47 -34.71 -25.72
CA ALA A 542 9.02 -34.57 -25.93
C ALA A 542 8.19 -35.19 -24.80
N GLU A 543 8.78 -35.39 -23.62
CA GLU A 543 8.11 -35.97 -22.44
C GLU A 543 6.85 -35.18 -22.08
N GLY A 544 5.71 -35.87 -21.99
CA GLY A 544 4.42 -35.25 -21.65
C GLY A 544 3.84 -34.32 -22.73
N LEU A 545 4.46 -34.25 -23.91
CA LEU A 545 4.03 -33.40 -25.02
C LEU A 545 3.29 -34.20 -26.08
N VAL A 546 2.31 -33.56 -26.70
CA VAL A 546 1.64 -34.06 -27.90
C VAL A 546 1.68 -33.00 -28.99
N GLN A 547 1.37 -33.38 -30.23
CA GLN A 547 1.20 -32.43 -31.33
C GLN A 547 -0.17 -32.62 -31.97
N VAL A 548 -0.77 -31.51 -32.40
CA VAL A 548 -2.05 -31.46 -33.10
C VAL A 548 -1.95 -30.52 -34.30
N SER A 549 -2.80 -30.69 -35.30
CA SER A 549 -2.86 -29.74 -36.41
C SER A 549 -3.53 -28.43 -35.98
N GLY A 550 -3.15 -27.33 -36.61
CA GLY A 550 -3.78 -26.03 -36.41
C GLY A 550 -5.26 -26.05 -36.77
N LYS A 551 -5.67 -26.91 -37.71
CA LYS A 551 -7.07 -27.19 -38.01
C LYS A 551 -7.87 -27.68 -36.79
N VAL A 552 -7.29 -28.56 -35.97
CA VAL A 552 -7.94 -29.02 -34.72
C VAL A 552 -8.08 -27.85 -33.75
N LEU A 553 -7.01 -27.08 -33.53
CA LEU A 553 -7.03 -25.93 -32.61
C LEU A 553 -8.03 -24.84 -33.03
N LEU A 554 -8.15 -24.57 -34.32
CA LEU A 554 -9.12 -23.60 -34.87
C LEU A 554 -10.58 -24.06 -34.75
N GLY A 555 -10.83 -25.31 -34.34
CA GLY A 555 -12.17 -25.79 -33.97
C GLY A 555 -12.64 -25.31 -32.59
N TYR A 556 -11.76 -24.68 -31.81
CA TYR A 556 -12.03 -24.21 -30.46
C TYR A 556 -11.93 -22.68 -30.38
N ASP A 557 -12.97 -22.03 -29.85
CA ASP A 557 -13.08 -20.57 -29.77
C ASP A 557 -11.94 -19.93 -28.97
N GLU A 558 -11.32 -20.67 -28.04
CA GLU A 558 -10.21 -20.21 -27.22
C GLU A 558 -8.92 -19.91 -28.02
N PHE A 559 -8.85 -20.33 -29.28
CA PHE A 559 -7.76 -20.00 -30.20
C PHE A 559 -8.12 -18.93 -31.24
N VAL A 560 -9.35 -18.40 -31.20
CA VAL A 560 -9.83 -17.37 -32.13
C VAL A 560 -10.09 -16.07 -31.35
N GLY A 561 -9.56 -14.95 -31.85
CA GLY A 561 -9.78 -13.65 -31.23
C GLY A 561 -11.19 -13.10 -31.46
N GLU A 562 -11.64 -12.19 -30.59
CA GLU A 562 -12.94 -11.50 -30.71
C GLU A 562 -13.13 -10.77 -32.05
N ASN A 563 -12.03 -10.39 -32.71
CA ASN A 563 -12.02 -9.80 -34.04
C ASN A 563 -11.92 -10.84 -35.18
N GLY A 564 -12.14 -12.12 -34.86
CA GLY A 564 -11.98 -13.27 -35.76
C GLY A 564 -10.52 -13.62 -36.11
N LYS A 565 -9.52 -12.93 -35.56
CA LYS A 565 -8.11 -13.19 -35.88
C LYS A 565 -7.51 -14.24 -34.94
N SER A 566 -6.76 -15.18 -35.51
CA SER A 566 -5.98 -16.16 -34.77
C SER A 566 -4.48 -16.05 -35.08
N ALA A 567 -3.64 -16.36 -34.08
CA ALA A 567 -2.22 -16.63 -34.29
C ALA A 567 -1.97 -18.06 -34.80
N ILE A 568 -2.97 -18.93 -34.71
CA ILE A 568 -2.95 -20.30 -35.23
C ILE A 568 -3.16 -20.27 -36.74
N ARG A 569 -2.48 -21.18 -37.44
CA ARG A 569 -2.50 -21.36 -38.90
C ARG A 569 -2.95 -22.78 -39.20
N GLU A 570 -3.97 -22.94 -40.03
CA GLU A 570 -4.64 -24.22 -40.28
C GLU A 570 -3.65 -25.28 -40.81
N GLU A 571 -2.74 -24.84 -41.68
CA GLU A 571 -1.76 -25.66 -42.39
C GLU A 571 -0.53 -26.07 -41.56
N GLN A 572 -0.41 -25.61 -40.31
CA GLN A 572 0.72 -25.92 -39.43
C GLN A 572 0.35 -26.96 -38.38
N ASN A 573 1.35 -27.67 -37.86
CA ASN A 573 1.21 -28.42 -36.61
C ASN A 573 1.69 -27.58 -35.44
N TYR A 574 1.12 -27.86 -34.28
CA TYR A 574 1.44 -27.20 -33.03
C TYR A 574 1.78 -28.25 -31.98
N LEU A 575 2.87 -27.99 -31.28
CA LEU A 575 3.24 -28.68 -30.06
C LEU A 575 2.34 -28.20 -28.94
N ILE A 576 1.73 -29.14 -28.25
CA ILE A 576 0.82 -28.91 -27.14
C ILE A 576 1.51 -29.31 -25.85
N VAL A 577 1.65 -28.33 -24.96
CA VAL A 577 2.10 -28.52 -23.58
C VAL A 577 0.86 -28.50 -22.69
N PRO A 578 0.45 -29.64 -22.08
CA PRO A 578 -0.67 -29.67 -21.16
C PRO A 578 -0.37 -28.85 -19.90
N MET A 579 -1.31 -28.00 -19.49
CA MET A 579 -1.23 -27.21 -18.26
C MET A 579 -2.16 -27.85 -17.23
N ARG A 580 -1.61 -28.36 -16.13
CA ARG A 580 -2.34 -29.14 -15.12
C ARG A 580 -2.35 -28.44 -13.77
N ASN A 581 -3.39 -28.62 -12.96
CA ASN A 581 -3.31 -28.25 -11.54
C ASN A 581 -2.41 -29.23 -10.76
N ALA A 582 -2.19 -29.01 -9.46
CA ALA A 582 -1.31 -29.86 -8.64
C ALA A 582 -1.75 -31.33 -8.57
N ALA A 583 -3.06 -31.60 -8.68
CA ALA A 583 -3.62 -32.95 -8.74
C ALA A 583 -3.38 -33.66 -10.08
N GLY A 584 -2.91 -32.95 -11.10
CA GLY A 584 -2.62 -33.49 -12.44
C GLY A 584 -3.77 -33.38 -13.44
N VAL A 585 -4.84 -32.66 -13.10
CA VAL A 585 -6.00 -32.43 -13.99
C VAL A 585 -5.68 -31.33 -14.99
N ILE A 586 -5.89 -31.58 -16.28
CA ILE A 586 -5.67 -30.62 -17.37
C ILE A 586 -6.68 -29.47 -17.24
N ARG A 587 -6.17 -28.23 -17.23
CA ARG A 587 -6.98 -27.00 -17.11
C ARG A 587 -6.84 -26.05 -18.29
N ALA A 588 -5.74 -26.17 -19.04
CA ALA A 588 -5.46 -25.39 -20.23
C ALA A 588 -4.37 -26.11 -21.06
N VAL A 589 -4.05 -25.54 -22.21
CA VAL A 589 -2.88 -25.92 -23.01
C VAL A 589 -2.08 -24.70 -23.46
N GLN A 590 -0.78 -24.88 -23.65
CA GLN A 590 0.06 -23.96 -24.43
C GLN A 590 0.34 -24.59 -25.80
N ALA A 591 0.02 -23.89 -26.87
CA ALA A 591 0.29 -24.30 -28.25
C ALA A 591 1.52 -23.57 -28.80
N ILE A 592 2.47 -24.31 -29.36
CA ILE A 592 3.76 -23.78 -29.87
C ILE A 592 3.94 -24.17 -31.33
N SER A 593 4.15 -23.20 -32.22
CA SER A 593 4.40 -23.47 -33.64
C SER A 593 5.69 -24.24 -33.89
N GLU A 594 5.78 -24.89 -35.05
CA GLU A 594 6.97 -25.60 -35.53
C GLU A 594 8.28 -24.79 -35.39
N ASP A 595 8.25 -23.48 -35.68
CA ASP A 595 9.41 -22.60 -35.59
C ASP A 595 9.62 -21.97 -34.20
N GLY A 596 8.66 -22.16 -33.29
CA GLY A 596 8.64 -21.60 -31.93
C GLY A 596 8.34 -20.11 -31.85
N LYS A 597 7.99 -19.43 -32.95
CA LYS A 597 7.67 -18.00 -32.95
C LYS A 597 6.29 -17.71 -32.37
N VAL A 598 5.33 -18.61 -32.55
CA VAL A 598 4.02 -18.52 -31.92
C VAL A 598 4.02 -19.43 -30.71
N LYS A 599 3.83 -18.84 -29.52
CA LYS A 599 3.55 -19.55 -28.26
C LYS A 599 2.24 -19.02 -27.72
N SER A 600 1.15 -19.67 -28.05
CA SER A 600 -0.20 -19.23 -27.70
C SER A 600 -0.70 -19.98 -26.48
N PHE A 601 -1.15 -19.25 -25.47
CA PHE A 601 -1.95 -19.83 -24.39
C PHE A 601 -3.43 -19.88 -24.81
N MET A 602 -4.15 -20.87 -24.30
CA MET A 602 -5.59 -20.99 -24.49
C MET A 602 -6.33 -19.81 -23.83
N ARG A 603 -7.05 -19.01 -24.63
CA ARG A 603 -7.74 -17.79 -24.15
C ARG A 603 -8.84 -18.15 -23.15
N GLY A 604 -8.96 -17.37 -22.07
CA GLY A 604 -10.02 -17.56 -21.07
C GLY A 604 -9.83 -18.78 -20.16
N ALA A 605 -8.85 -19.64 -20.45
CA ALA A 605 -8.54 -20.81 -19.64
C ALA A 605 -7.80 -20.45 -18.34
N GLN A 606 -7.81 -21.37 -17.36
CA GLN A 606 -7.07 -21.18 -16.12
C GLN A 606 -5.57 -21.36 -16.38
N LYS A 607 -4.81 -20.26 -16.25
CA LYS A 607 -3.34 -20.27 -16.31
C LYS A 607 -2.70 -20.29 -14.92
N LYS A 608 -3.19 -19.44 -14.01
CA LYS A 608 -2.64 -19.30 -12.65
C LYS A 608 -2.78 -20.62 -11.87
N GLY A 609 -1.69 -21.06 -11.23
CA GLY A 609 -1.61 -22.32 -10.47
C GLY A 609 -1.54 -23.58 -11.35
N THR A 610 -1.34 -23.44 -12.66
CA THR A 610 -1.13 -24.59 -13.54
C THR A 610 0.34 -24.84 -13.83
N MET A 611 0.69 -26.10 -14.07
CA MET A 611 2.06 -26.57 -14.26
C MET A 611 2.12 -27.77 -15.21
N ALA A 612 3.30 -28.03 -15.78
CA ALA A 612 3.63 -29.33 -16.35
C ALA A 612 4.71 -29.99 -15.48
N VAL A 613 4.46 -31.24 -15.06
CA VAL A 613 5.39 -31.98 -14.20
C VAL A 613 6.11 -33.03 -15.04
N LEU A 614 7.43 -32.96 -15.08
CA LEU A 614 8.31 -33.92 -15.74
C LEU A 614 8.94 -34.84 -14.69
N GLY A 615 9.06 -36.12 -15.00
CA GLY A 615 9.57 -37.14 -14.08
C GLY A 615 8.58 -37.59 -12.99
N ALA A 616 7.35 -37.06 -12.95
CA ALA A 616 6.28 -37.52 -12.06
C ALA A 616 4.88 -37.25 -12.69
N PRO A 617 3.83 -37.99 -12.28
CA PRO A 617 2.48 -37.81 -12.85
C PRO A 617 1.82 -36.46 -12.53
N SER A 618 2.12 -35.91 -11.35
CA SER A 618 1.59 -34.64 -10.84
C SER A 618 2.45 -34.13 -9.67
N LEU A 619 2.22 -32.89 -9.25
CA LEU A 619 2.88 -32.32 -8.08
C LEU A 619 2.50 -33.09 -6.82
N ASP A 620 1.19 -33.39 -6.64
CA ASP A 620 0.70 -34.14 -5.49
C ASP A 620 1.31 -35.55 -5.43
N ALA A 621 1.44 -36.22 -6.58
CA ALA A 621 2.06 -37.54 -6.65
C ALA A 621 3.56 -37.51 -6.32
N LEU A 622 4.28 -36.47 -6.78
CA LEU A 622 5.68 -36.27 -6.46
C LEU A 622 5.88 -36.09 -4.95
N CYS A 623 5.12 -35.18 -4.33
CA CYS A 623 5.22 -34.92 -2.90
C CYS A 623 4.80 -36.13 -2.06
N ALA A 624 3.72 -36.82 -2.45
CA ALA A 624 3.25 -38.02 -1.75
C ALA A 624 4.28 -39.16 -1.81
N HIS A 625 4.92 -39.38 -2.96
CA HIS A 625 5.96 -40.41 -3.10
C HIS A 625 7.18 -40.07 -2.24
N ALA A 626 7.67 -38.82 -2.28
CA ALA A 626 8.82 -38.40 -1.50
C ALA A 626 8.57 -38.42 0.02
N ALA A 627 7.33 -38.16 0.45
CA ALA A 627 6.93 -38.30 1.85
C ALA A 627 6.82 -39.78 2.29
N ALA A 628 6.27 -40.64 1.44
CA ALA A 628 6.04 -42.05 1.77
C ALA A 628 7.31 -42.91 1.68
N SER A 629 8.30 -42.52 0.89
CA SER A 629 9.54 -43.27 0.71
C SER A 629 10.76 -42.34 0.61
N PRO A 630 11.15 -41.67 1.72
CA PRO A 630 12.25 -40.69 1.72
C PRO A 630 13.57 -41.22 1.16
N ASP A 631 13.93 -42.48 1.46
CA ASP A 631 15.19 -43.09 1.00
C ASP A 631 15.21 -43.39 -0.51
N GLN A 632 14.04 -43.41 -1.15
CA GLN A 632 13.88 -43.63 -2.60
C GLN A 632 13.49 -42.34 -3.33
N ALA A 633 13.28 -41.24 -2.59
CA ALA A 633 12.89 -39.96 -3.14
C ALA A 633 14.04 -39.35 -3.97
N PRO A 634 13.73 -38.58 -5.03
CA PRO A 634 14.72 -37.74 -5.67
C PRO A 634 15.33 -36.75 -4.67
N ALA A 635 16.63 -36.48 -4.77
CA ALA A 635 17.30 -35.54 -3.86
C ALA A 635 16.81 -34.08 -4.01
N ALA A 636 16.26 -33.73 -5.16
CA ALA A 636 15.77 -32.38 -5.44
C ALA A 636 14.72 -32.40 -6.57
N ALA A 637 13.92 -31.34 -6.64
CA ALA A 637 13.04 -31.07 -7.77
C ALA A 637 13.08 -29.58 -8.15
N PHE A 638 13.01 -29.30 -9.45
CA PHE A 638 13.17 -27.95 -9.98
C PHE A 638 11.85 -27.24 -10.24
N PHE A 639 11.75 -25.95 -9.94
CA PHE A 639 10.74 -25.05 -10.48
C PHE A 639 11.39 -24.20 -11.58
N VAL A 640 10.74 -24.13 -12.74
CA VAL A 640 11.25 -23.40 -13.91
C VAL A 640 10.13 -22.64 -14.59
N GLU A 641 10.46 -21.58 -15.33
CA GLU A 641 9.47 -20.84 -16.12
C GLU A 641 9.07 -21.61 -17.39
N GLY A 642 10.02 -21.88 -18.29
CA GLY A 642 9.73 -22.46 -19.60
C GLY A 642 9.81 -23.98 -19.65
N PHE A 643 9.02 -24.59 -20.55
CA PHE A 643 9.12 -26.04 -20.81
C PHE A 643 10.51 -26.42 -21.36
N ALA A 644 11.05 -25.63 -22.29
CA ALA A 644 12.38 -25.90 -22.85
C ALA A 644 13.47 -25.84 -21.77
N THR A 645 13.43 -24.79 -20.93
CA THR A 645 14.28 -24.64 -19.73
C THR A 645 14.21 -25.90 -18.86
N GLY A 646 13.00 -26.35 -18.53
CA GLY A 646 12.79 -27.55 -17.73
C GLY A 646 13.32 -28.84 -18.35
N ALA A 647 13.04 -29.06 -19.63
CA ALA A 647 13.53 -30.23 -20.34
C ALA A 647 15.08 -30.25 -20.42
N SER A 648 15.72 -29.10 -20.61
CA SER A 648 17.18 -28.98 -20.63
C SER A 648 17.84 -29.22 -19.27
N LEU A 649 17.13 -28.95 -18.17
CA LEU A 649 17.57 -29.33 -16.81
C LEU A 649 17.34 -30.83 -16.55
N ARG A 650 16.19 -31.38 -16.97
CA ARG A 650 15.77 -32.77 -16.76
C ARG A 650 16.68 -33.77 -17.46
N GLN A 651 17.03 -33.50 -18.72
CA GLN A 651 17.81 -34.39 -19.59
C GLN A 651 19.14 -34.84 -18.95
N PRO A 652 20.03 -33.94 -18.48
CA PRO A 652 21.30 -34.32 -17.89
C PRO A 652 21.24 -34.67 -16.40
N THR A 653 20.19 -34.29 -15.67
CA THR A 653 20.15 -34.48 -14.20
C THR A 653 19.34 -35.70 -13.76
N GLY A 654 18.33 -36.12 -14.52
CA GLY A 654 17.44 -37.18 -14.06
C GLY A 654 16.32 -36.70 -13.12
N LEU A 655 16.36 -35.46 -12.62
CA LEU A 655 15.54 -35.01 -11.49
C LEU A 655 14.19 -34.41 -11.92
N PRO A 656 13.12 -34.52 -11.11
CA PRO A 656 11.81 -33.96 -11.44
C PRO A 656 11.83 -32.45 -11.70
N VAL A 657 10.94 -31.99 -12.59
CA VAL A 657 10.81 -30.57 -12.94
C VAL A 657 9.34 -30.16 -12.98
N ILE A 658 9.04 -29.02 -12.36
CA ILE A 658 7.76 -28.33 -12.35
C ILE A 658 7.89 -27.09 -13.24
N VAL A 659 7.32 -27.18 -14.45
CA VAL A 659 7.27 -26.08 -15.42
C VAL A 659 6.08 -25.19 -15.10
N CYS A 660 6.34 -23.91 -14.81
CA CYS A 660 5.38 -22.92 -14.35
C CYS A 660 4.88 -21.99 -15.46
N PHE A 661 5.37 -22.13 -16.70
CA PHE A 661 5.03 -21.36 -17.90
C PHE A 661 5.49 -19.89 -17.95
N ASP A 662 5.62 -19.20 -16.82
CA ASP A 662 6.21 -17.87 -16.69
C ASP A 662 6.55 -17.52 -15.23
N ALA A 663 7.33 -16.44 -15.03
CA ALA A 663 7.71 -15.89 -13.73
C ALA A 663 6.53 -15.58 -12.78
N GLY A 664 5.43 -14.99 -13.26
CA GLY A 664 4.29 -14.66 -12.40
C GLY A 664 3.54 -15.90 -11.90
N ASN A 665 3.47 -16.94 -12.72
CA ASN A 665 2.87 -18.21 -12.35
C ASN A 665 3.83 -19.10 -11.54
N LEU A 666 5.15 -18.91 -11.66
CA LEU A 666 6.15 -19.54 -10.79
C LEU A 666 5.90 -19.21 -9.32
N GLU A 667 5.62 -17.94 -9.00
CA GLU A 667 5.26 -17.50 -7.64
C GLU A 667 4.02 -18.24 -7.11
N ALA A 668 2.97 -18.33 -7.93
CA ALA A 668 1.72 -19.00 -7.56
C ALA A 668 1.89 -20.50 -7.33
N VAL A 669 2.64 -21.19 -8.21
CA VAL A 669 2.89 -22.62 -8.11
C VAL A 669 3.83 -22.95 -6.95
N ALA A 670 4.85 -22.12 -6.69
CA ALA A 670 5.73 -22.28 -5.53
C ALA A 670 4.95 -22.14 -4.21
N ALA A 671 4.09 -21.12 -4.09
CA ALA A 671 3.23 -20.94 -2.92
C ALA A 671 2.28 -22.12 -2.69
N GLU A 672 1.67 -22.65 -3.76
CA GLU A 672 0.81 -23.84 -3.67
C GLU A 672 1.59 -25.10 -3.25
N ALA A 673 2.82 -25.25 -3.76
CA ALA A 673 3.68 -26.38 -3.46
C ALA A 673 4.19 -26.37 -2.01
N ALA A 674 4.56 -25.19 -1.50
CA ALA A 674 5.21 -25.02 -0.19
C ALA A 674 4.46 -25.69 0.96
N GLY A 675 3.11 -25.58 0.99
CA GLY A 675 2.28 -26.12 2.06
C GLY A 675 2.23 -27.66 2.15
N LYS A 676 2.70 -28.37 1.12
CA LYS A 676 2.70 -29.84 1.03
C LYS A 676 4.06 -30.43 0.66
N TRP A 677 5.09 -29.60 0.57
CA TRP A 677 6.40 -30.01 0.08
C TRP A 677 7.18 -30.78 1.16
N PRO A 678 7.63 -32.02 0.90
CA PRO A 678 8.25 -32.88 1.90
C PRO A 678 9.70 -32.48 2.19
N ASP A 679 10.15 -32.71 3.43
CA ASP A 679 11.50 -32.33 3.88
C ASP A 679 12.61 -33.12 3.19
N SER A 680 12.33 -34.34 2.72
CA SER A 680 13.27 -35.20 2.00
C SER A 680 13.59 -34.71 0.58
N LEU A 681 12.86 -33.72 0.06
CA LEU A 681 12.97 -33.23 -1.31
C LEU A 681 13.43 -31.78 -1.31
N LEU A 682 14.61 -31.49 -1.84
CA LEU A 682 15.08 -30.10 -1.93
C LEU A 682 14.31 -29.32 -3.03
N PRO A 683 13.61 -28.22 -2.71
CA PRO A 683 13.03 -27.34 -3.73
C PRO A 683 14.13 -26.49 -4.36
N VAL A 684 14.24 -26.52 -5.70
CA VAL A 684 15.24 -25.74 -6.42
C VAL A 684 14.58 -24.82 -7.44
N LEU A 685 14.71 -23.51 -7.28
CA LEU A 685 14.17 -22.51 -8.19
C LEU A 685 15.19 -22.22 -9.30
N ALA A 686 15.11 -22.93 -10.41
CA ALA A 686 15.99 -22.76 -11.55
C ALA A 686 15.37 -21.75 -12.53
N VAL A 687 15.64 -20.48 -12.26
CA VAL A 687 15.00 -19.34 -12.92
C VAL A 687 15.74 -18.88 -14.16
N ASP A 688 15.03 -18.19 -15.05
CA ASP A 688 15.63 -17.54 -16.21
C ASP A 688 16.36 -16.26 -15.75
N ASN A 689 17.44 -15.90 -16.43
CA ASN A 689 18.23 -14.72 -16.16
C ASN A 689 17.95 -13.64 -17.20
N ASP A 690 16.92 -12.82 -16.96
CA ASP A 690 16.50 -11.67 -17.77
C ASP A 690 17.49 -10.48 -17.67
N GLN A 691 18.80 -10.75 -17.68
CA GLN A 691 19.88 -9.79 -17.50
C GLN A 691 19.98 -8.72 -18.59
N PHE A 692 19.26 -8.85 -19.71
CA PHE A 692 19.24 -7.89 -20.82
C PHE A 692 18.06 -6.92 -20.78
N HIS A 693 17.42 -6.75 -19.62
CA HIS A 693 16.26 -5.87 -19.46
C HIS A 693 16.57 -4.41 -19.83
N VAL A 694 17.79 -3.94 -19.59
CA VAL A 694 18.24 -2.60 -20.03
C VAL A 694 18.30 -2.50 -21.55
N GLU A 695 18.94 -3.46 -22.22
CA GLU A 695 18.98 -3.47 -23.68
C GLU A 695 17.60 -3.65 -24.32
N ARG A 696 16.67 -4.35 -23.66
CA ARG A 696 15.27 -4.42 -24.10
C ARG A 696 14.59 -3.05 -24.05
N ALA A 697 14.75 -2.31 -22.95
CA ALA A 697 14.22 -0.96 -22.81
C ALA A 697 14.81 -0.01 -23.88
N LEU A 698 16.12 -0.06 -24.07
CA LEU A 698 16.81 0.75 -25.09
C LEU A 698 16.41 0.37 -26.52
N GLY A 699 16.29 -0.92 -26.82
CA GLY A 699 15.81 -1.41 -28.11
C GLY A 699 14.38 -0.96 -28.40
N TYR A 700 13.54 -0.90 -27.36
CA TYR A 700 12.18 -0.39 -27.47
C TYR A 700 12.15 1.12 -27.76
N LEU A 701 12.93 1.92 -27.03
CA LEU A 701 13.08 3.36 -27.30
C LEU A 701 13.64 3.64 -28.70
N ALA A 702 14.57 2.82 -29.17
CA ALA A 702 15.13 2.92 -30.52
C ALA A 702 14.08 2.65 -31.60
N ASP A 703 13.31 1.57 -31.47
CA ASP A 703 12.26 1.21 -32.43
C ASP A 703 11.12 2.23 -32.46
N LYS A 704 10.66 2.67 -31.28
CA LYS A 704 9.46 3.52 -31.16
C LYS A 704 9.74 5.00 -31.29
N LEU A 705 10.82 5.49 -30.68
CA LEU A 705 11.08 6.93 -30.53
C LEU A 705 12.34 7.39 -31.29
N GLY A 706 13.13 6.46 -31.85
CA GLY A 706 14.36 6.75 -32.58
C GLY A 706 15.53 7.16 -31.69
N VAL A 707 15.50 6.81 -30.40
CA VAL A 707 16.62 7.04 -29.47
C VAL A 707 17.76 6.08 -29.83
N ASN A 708 18.97 6.59 -30.08
CA ASN A 708 20.09 5.76 -30.51
C ASN A 708 20.70 5.00 -29.31
N PRO A 709 20.61 3.66 -29.26
CA PRO A 709 21.12 2.89 -28.13
C PRO A 709 22.64 2.66 -28.20
N ASN A 710 23.30 3.00 -29.31
CA ASN A 710 24.72 2.70 -29.56
C ASN A 710 25.64 3.93 -29.44
N SER A 711 25.11 5.06 -28.97
CA SER A 711 25.90 6.27 -28.74
C SER A 711 26.90 6.05 -27.61
N GLN A 712 28.08 6.68 -27.70
CA GLN A 712 29.06 6.69 -26.63
C GLN A 712 28.87 7.87 -25.65
N ARG A 713 27.76 8.61 -25.77
CA ARG A 713 27.47 9.80 -24.96
C ARG A 713 26.68 9.50 -23.69
N GLY A 714 26.08 8.32 -23.58
CA GLY A 714 25.22 7.94 -22.47
C GLY A 714 25.96 7.56 -21.20
N SER A 715 25.24 7.66 -20.09
CA SER A 715 25.70 7.10 -18.82
C SER A 715 25.78 5.57 -18.90
N MET A 716 26.70 5.02 -18.10
CA MET A 716 26.83 3.58 -17.93
C MET A 716 26.04 3.16 -16.68
N VAL A 717 25.29 2.07 -16.81
CA VAL A 717 24.57 1.46 -15.69
C VAL A 717 25.08 0.05 -15.44
N GLU A 718 25.10 -0.36 -14.18
CA GLU A 718 25.51 -1.69 -13.79
C GLU A 718 24.29 -2.61 -13.72
N VAL A 719 24.43 -3.84 -14.22
CA VAL A 719 23.36 -4.83 -14.30
C VAL A 719 23.88 -6.17 -13.83
N LEU A 720 23.10 -6.88 -13.00
CA LEU A 720 23.42 -8.23 -12.57
C LEU A 720 23.43 -9.20 -13.77
N SER A 721 24.54 -9.93 -13.94
CA SER A 721 24.78 -10.85 -15.06
C SER A 721 24.87 -12.32 -14.63
N GLY A 722 25.10 -12.59 -13.35
CA GLY A 722 25.16 -13.93 -12.75
C GLY A 722 25.01 -13.88 -11.23
N LYS A 723 25.32 -14.98 -10.51
CA LYS A 723 25.10 -15.05 -9.06
C LYS A 723 25.95 -14.06 -8.25
N SER A 724 27.07 -13.61 -8.80
CA SER A 724 27.99 -12.66 -8.15
C SER A 724 28.79 -11.82 -9.17
N SER A 725 28.24 -11.64 -10.37
CA SER A 725 28.89 -10.90 -11.45
C SER A 725 27.96 -9.85 -12.03
N SER A 726 28.52 -8.67 -12.25
CA SER A 726 27.80 -7.50 -12.75
C SER A 726 28.48 -7.03 -14.04
N ARG A 727 27.70 -6.41 -14.93
CA ARG A 727 28.18 -5.90 -16.21
C ARG A 727 27.71 -4.48 -16.43
N MET A 728 28.54 -3.68 -17.09
CA MET A 728 28.19 -2.31 -17.44
C MET A 728 27.46 -2.28 -18.79
N VAL A 729 26.35 -1.54 -18.84
CA VAL A 729 25.53 -1.31 -20.04
C VAL A 729 25.49 0.17 -20.33
N SER A 730 25.80 0.56 -21.57
CA SER A 730 25.64 1.95 -22.02
C SER A 730 24.17 2.25 -22.31
N LEU A 731 23.67 3.40 -21.85
CA LEU A 731 22.34 3.88 -22.19
C LEU A 731 22.24 4.55 -23.57
N GLY A 732 23.35 4.69 -24.30
CA GLY A 732 23.32 5.35 -25.61
C GLY A 732 22.92 6.82 -25.49
N ASP A 733 21.95 7.28 -26.28
CA ASP A 733 21.40 8.65 -26.16
C ASP A 733 20.24 8.73 -25.15
N ALA A 734 19.87 7.63 -24.49
CA ALA A 734 18.79 7.62 -23.52
C ALA A 734 19.24 8.22 -22.18
N VAL A 735 18.38 9.02 -21.55
CA VAL A 735 18.62 9.66 -20.25
C VAL A 735 17.64 9.10 -19.21
N ALA A 736 18.17 8.69 -18.06
CA ALA A 736 17.44 7.94 -17.03
C ALA A 736 17.35 8.71 -15.70
N ASP A 737 16.86 9.94 -15.75
CA ASP A 737 16.78 10.88 -14.63
C ASP A 737 15.35 11.06 -14.07
N GLY A 738 14.39 10.28 -14.56
CA GLY A 738 12.98 10.41 -14.19
C GLY A 738 12.29 11.66 -14.74
N GLN A 739 12.93 12.39 -15.67
CA GLN A 739 12.36 13.57 -16.32
C GLN A 739 11.93 13.27 -17.77
N TRP A 740 11.09 14.14 -18.33
CA TRP A 740 10.65 14.03 -19.72
C TRP A 740 11.71 14.56 -20.70
N HIS A 741 12.14 13.71 -21.63
CA HIS A 741 13.09 14.01 -22.69
C HIS A 741 12.43 13.91 -24.06
N GLN A 742 12.77 14.86 -24.93
CA GLN A 742 12.31 14.89 -26.31
C GLN A 742 13.15 13.91 -27.16
N ALA A 743 12.49 13.04 -27.91
CA ALA A 743 13.11 12.14 -28.88
C ALA A 743 12.76 12.56 -30.32
N ALA A 744 13.35 11.87 -31.30
CA ALA A 744 13.09 12.12 -32.71
C ALA A 744 11.61 11.90 -33.09
N LYS A 745 10.96 10.94 -32.44
CA LYS A 745 9.52 10.68 -32.53
C LYS A 745 8.96 10.68 -31.13
N GLY A 746 8.21 11.71 -30.74
CA GLY A 746 7.59 11.78 -29.41
C GLY A 746 8.56 12.08 -28.27
N ARG A 747 8.14 11.79 -27.04
CA ARG A 747 8.88 12.05 -25.80
C ARG A 747 8.81 10.87 -24.84
N TYR A 748 9.79 10.74 -23.97
CA TYR A 748 9.86 9.68 -22.97
C TYR A 748 10.32 10.22 -21.61
N CYS A 749 9.98 9.52 -20.54
CA CYS A 749 10.56 9.64 -19.22
C CYS A 749 11.05 8.26 -18.82
N MET A 750 12.32 8.17 -18.41
CA MET A 750 12.93 6.90 -18.03
C MET A 750 13.49 7.01 -16.61
N SER A 751 13.15 6.05 -15.75
CA SER A 751 13.65 5.94 -14.39
C SER A 751 14.26 4.56 -14.15
N LEU A 752 15.31 4.54 -13.33
CA LEU A 752 16.01 3.33 -12.92
C LEU A 752 15.67 3.05 -11.46
N GLU A 753 15.41 1.79 -11.17
CA GLU A 753 15.34 1.28 -9.81
C GLU A 753 16.56 0.40 -9.56
N ARG A 754 17.20 0.56 -8.41
CA ARG A 754 18.42 -0.16 -8.05
C ARG A 754 18.17 -1.12 -6.89
N GLU A 755 19.01 -2.13 -6.78
CA GLU A 755 19.04 -2.99 -5.60
C GLU A 755 19.41 -2.16 -4.35
N PRO A 756 18.83 -2.47 -3.16
CA PRO A 756 19.19 -1.83 -1.91
C PRO A 756 20.71 -1.90 -1.68
N ASP A 757 21.32 -0.78 -1.30
CA ASP A 757 22.76 -0.67 -1.04
C ASP A 757 23.70 -1.06 -2.21
N SER A 758 23.19 -1.12 -3.45
CA SER A 758 23.94 -1.47 -4.65
C SER A 758 23.72 -0.48 -5.81
N THR A 759 24.69 -0.43 -6.72
CA THR A 759 24.58 0.33 -7.99
C THR A 759 23.89 -0.46 -9.09
N GLU A 760 23.57 -1.73 -8.87
CA GLU A 760 22.93 -2.60 -9.86
C GLU A 760 21.49 -2.18 -10.13
N VAL A 761 21.15 -2.01 -11.40
CA VAL A 761 19.78 -1.75 -11.85
C VAL A 761 18.99 -3.04 -11.78
N ARG A 762 17.87 -3.01 -11.03
CA ARG A 762 16.91 -4.12 -10.91
C ARG A 762 15.76 -3.99 -11.89
N SER A 763 15.29 -2.75 -12.11
CA SER A 763 14.17 -2.47 -13.01
C SER A 763 14.34 -1.12 -13.70
N ILE A 764 13.75 -0.99 -14.88
CA ILE A 764 13.69 0.25 -15.66
C ILE A 764 12.24 0.51 -16.02
N THR A 765 11.76 1.70 -15.67
CA THR A 765 10.45 2.17 -16.09
C THR A 765 10.60 3.20 -17.20
N VAL A 766 9.82 3.04 -18.26
CA VAL A 766 9.74 3.97 -19.39
C VAL A 766 8.29 4.40 -19.56
N ASP A 767 8.03 5.68 -19.33
CA ASP A 767 6.80 6.35 -19.72
C ASP A 767 7.02 7.04 -21.06
N MET A 768 6.16 6.81 -22.06
CA MET A 768 6.34 7.45 -23.37
C MET A 768 5.06 7.91 -24.05
N VAL A 769 5.21 8.93 -24.88
CA VAL A 769 4.15 9.50 -25.73
C VAL A 769 4.72 9.56 -27.16
N ALA A 770 4.24 8.67 -28.04
CA ALA A 770 4.70 8.61 -29.43
C ALA A 770 4.10 9.74 -30.28
N GLU A 771 2.83 10.09 -30.02
CA GLU A 771 2.08 11.13 -30.73
C GLU A 771 1.46 12.11 -29.73
N GLU A 772 1.45 13.40 -30.11
CA GLU A 772 0.93 14.48 -29.26
C GLU A 772 -0.58 14.29 -28.99
N GLY A 773 -0.98 14.35 -27.73
CA GLY A 773 -2.36 14.10 -27.28
C GLY A 773 -2.67 12.66 -26.84
N GLN A 774 -1.76 11.70 -27.02
CA GLN A 774 -1.92 10.36 -26.45
C GLN A 774 -1.59 10.33 -24.95
N ARG A 775 -2.28 9.45 -24.21
CA ARG A 775 -1.91 9.15 -22.82
C ARG A 775 -0.54 8.45 -22.80
N PRO A 776 0.35 8.75 -21.83
CA PRO A 776 1.61 8.05 -21.67
C PRO A 776 1.42 6.54 -21.54
N ALA A 777 2.15 5.77 -22.34
CA ALA A 777 2.27 4.32 -22.18
C ALA A 777 3.43 4.04 -21.21
N ARG A 778 3.12 3.37 -20.09
CA ARG A 778 4.10 2.93 -19.10
C ARG A 778 4.54 1.51 -19.38
N LEU A 779 5.85 1.29 -19.40
CA LEU A 779 6.48 -0.02 -19.58
C LEU A 779 7.52 -0.23 -18.49
N VAL A 780 7.58 -1.44 -17.94
CA VAL A 780 8.56 -1.82 -16.93
C VAL A 780 9.37 -3.01 -17.46
N PHE A 781 10.69 -2.90 -17.41
CA PHE A 781 11.64 -3.93 -17.82
C PHE A 781 12.50 -4.29 -16.61
N SER A 782 12.45 -5.54 -16.15
CA SER A 782 13.23 -6.02 -15.00
C SER A 782 13.87 -7.38 -15.29
N ASN A 783 14.72 -7.85 -14.36
CA ASN A 783 15.16 -9.24 -14.32
C ASN A 783 14.06 -10.12 -13.72
N ARG A 784 12.93 -10.23 -14.44
CA ARG A 784 11.68 -10.76 -13.90
C ARG A 784 11.79 -12.21 -13.41
N GLY A 785 12.57 -13.05 -14.11
CA GLY A 785 12.80 -14.42 -13.66
C GLY A 785 13.52 -14.51 -12.31
N VAL A 786 14.56 -13.71 -12.09
CA VAL A 786 15.27 -13.65 -10.80
C VAL A 786 14.37 -13.07 -9.69
N GLU A 787 13.59 -12.04 -9.98
CA GLU A 787 12.63 -11.47 -9.02
C GLU A 787 11.59 -12.49 -8.58
N ALA A 788 10.97 -13.20 -9.52
CA ALA A 788 10.01 -14.25 -9.20
C ALA A 788 10.66 -15.42 -8.44
N GLY A 789 11.92 -15.74 -8.75
CA GLY A 789 12.72 -16.68 -7.97
C GLY A 789 12.86 -16.28 -6.52
N ARG A 790 13.16 -15.00 -6.23
CA ARG A 790 13.26 -14.51 -4.84
C ARG A 790 11.92 -14.60 -4.10
N VAL A 791 10.82 -14.18 -4.72
CA VAL A 791 9.48 -14.30 -4.12
C VAL A 791 9.13 -15.77 -3.86
N ALA A 792 9.47 -16.68 -4.78
CA ALA A 792 9.26 -18.10 -4.56
C ALA A 792 10.20 -18.70 -3.49
N LEU A 793 11.39 -18.14 -3.23
CA LEU A 793 12.22 -18.57 -2.10
C LEU A 793 11.51 -18.28 -0.77
N GLU A 794 10.87 -17.12 -0.64
CA GLU A 794 10.11 -16.72 0.54
C GLU A 794 8.96 -17.68 0.83
N ALA A 795 8.29 -18.20 -0.21
CA ALA A 795 7.25 -19.21 -0.07
C ALA A 795 7.74 -20.49 0.65
N PHE A 796 9.04 -20.80 0.58
CA PHE A 796 9.66 -21.94 1.26
C PHE A 796 10.45 -21.54 2.53
N ALA A 797 10.31 -20.31 3.04
CA ALA A 797 10.94 -19.88 4.28
C ALA A 797 10.20 -20.43 5.52
N GLY A 798 10.96 -20.73 6.58
CA GLY A 798 10.42 -21.14 7.88
C GLY A 798 9.98 -19.94 8.75
N GLN A 799 9.58 -20.20 10.00
CA GLN A 799 9.41 -19.13 10.99
C GLN A 799 10.80 -18.70 11.50
N ALA A 800 11.05 -17.39 11.55
CA ALA A 800 12.30 -16.84 12.06
C ALA A 800 12.43 -17.15 13.56
N GLN A 801 13.63 -17.55 14.02
CA GLN A 801 13.91 -17.68 15.44
C GLN A 801 14.10 -16.30 16.08
N GLU A 802 13.82 -16.18 17.38
CA GLU A 802 14.04 -14.92 18.13
C GLU A 802 15.47 -14.41 17.92
N GLY A 803 15.61 -13.24 17.31
CA GLY A 803 16.89 -12.58 17.04
C GLY A 803 17.40 -12.68 15.59
N GLU A 804 16.77 -13.46 14.71
CA GLU A 804 17.07 -13.48 13.27
C GLU A 804 16.12 -12.57 12.49
N GLN A 805 16.66 -11.76 11.56
CA GLN A 805 15.85 -10.85 10.72
C GLN A 805 15.02 -11.59 9.66
N GLU A 806 15.50 -12.75 9.17
CA GLU A 806 14.80 -13.60 8.20
C GLU A 806 15.15 -15.09 8.44
N ALA A 807 14.16 -15.97 8.32
CA ALA A 807 14.41 -17.41 8.36
C ALA A 807 15.07 -17.89 7.06
N PRO A 808 16.12 -18.72 7.11
CA PRO A 808 16.72 -19.26 5.89
C PRO A 808 15.72 -20.13 5.14
N SER A 809 15.48 -19.82 3.86
CA SER A 809 14.66 -20.67 2.99
C SER A 809 15.27 -22.05 2.84
N ARG A 810 14.43 -23.10 2.92
CA ARG A 810 14.85 -24.47 2.57
C ARG A 810 14.98 -24.66 1.06
N ALA A 811 14.45 -23.74 0.26
CA ALA A 811 14.63 -23.73 -1.19
C ALA A 811 15.97 -23.11 -1.58
N VAL A 812 16.48 -23.49 -2.75
CA VAL A 812 17.70 -22.91 -3.32
C VAL A 812 17.41 -22.33 -4.69
N MET A 813 17.88 -21.12 -4.96
CA MET A 813 17.76 -20.50 -6.28
C MET A 813 19.00 -20.75 -7.13
N LEU A 814 18.78 -21.13 -8.38
CA LEU A 814 19.78 -21.29 -9.43
C LEU A 814 19.49 -20.34 -10.58
N VAL A 815 20.53 -19.65 -11.04
CA VAL A 815 20.51 -18.74 -12.18
C VAL A 815 21.57 -19.23 -13.17
N PRO A 816 21.28 -19.39 -14.47
CA PRO A 816 22.23 -19.91 -15.42
C PRO A 816 23.38 -18.91 -15.64
N GLU A 817 24.61 -19.43 -15.60
CA GLU A 817 25.82 -18.66 -15.89
C GLU A 817 26.40 -19.05 -17.25
N PHE A 818 26.82 -18.07 -18.05
CA PHE A 818 27.29 -18.27 -19.41
C PHE A 818 28.75 -17.84 -19.55
N LYS A 819 29.55 -18.62 -20.28
CA LYS A 819 30.93 -18.25 -20.66
C LYS A 819 30.95 -17.08 -21.65
N SER A 820 29.90 -16.95 -22.47
CA SER A 820 29.74 -15.89 -23.46
C SER A 820 28.32 -15.37 -23.45
N LEU A 821 28.19 -14.04 -23.44
CA LEU A 821 26.91 -13.36 -23.57
C LEU A 821 26.54 -13.06 -25.04
N GLY A 822 27.35 -13.55 -25.99
CA GLY A 822 27.06 -13.47 -27.42
C GLY A 822 25.75 -14.20 -27.74
N GLY A 823 24.84 -13.54 -28.46
CA GLY A 823 23.51 -14.08 -28.75
C GLY A 823 22.46 -13.78 -27.67
N ARG A 824 22.83 -13.08 -26.59
CA ARG A 824 21.95 -12.67 -25.47
C ARG A 824 21.22 -13.85 -24.80
N PRO A 825 21.95 -14.86 -24.30
CA PRO A 825 21.34 -16.03 -23.70
C PRO A 825 20.74 -15.72 -22.32
N THR A 826 19.56 -16.25 -22.04
CA THR A 826 18.84 -15.94 -20.77
C THR A 826 18.47 -17.18 -19.99
N ASP A 827 18.26 -18.31 -20.65
CA ASP A 827 17.67 -19.50 -20.02
C ASP A 827 18.62 -20.73 -20.00
N TRP A 828 18.23 -21.75 -19.24
CA TRP A 828 18.99 -23.01 -19.14
C TRP A 828 19.05 -23.79 -20.46
N ASN A 829 18.09 -23.58 -21.35
CA ASN A 829 18.09 -24.18 -22.68
C ASN A 829 19.15 -23.50 -23.58
N ASP A 830 19.33 -22.19 -23.48
CA ASP A 830 20.41 -21.47 -24.16
C ASP A 830 21.77 -21.94 -23.66
N LEU A 831 21.90 -22.22 -22.35
CA LEU A 831 23.14 -22.77 -21.77
C LEU A 831 23.43 -24.16 -22.33
N ALA A 832 22.41 -25.02 -22.38
CA ALA A 832 22.53 -26.36 -22.97
C ALA A 832 22.90 -26.29 -24.47
N ALA A 833 22.32 -25.35 -25.22
CA ALA A 833 22.60 -25.18 -26.64
C ALA A 833 24.01 -24.62 -26.92
N ALA A 834 24.45 -23.64 -26.12
CA ALA A 834 25.73 -22.96 -26.31
C ALA A 834 26.92 -23.76 -25.75
N GLU A 835 26.75 -24.43 -24.62
CA GLU A 835 27.84 -25.07 -23.87
C GLU A 835 27.67 -26.57 -23.65
N GLY A 836 26.54 -27.13 -24.07
CA GLY A 836 26.22 -28.55 -23.98
C GLY A 836 25.54 -28.96 -22.66
N PRO A 837 24.86 -30.12 -22.63
CA PRO A 837 24.14 -30.61 -21.44
C PRO A 837 25.04 -30.81 -20.20
N GLN A 838 26.34 -31.04 -20.39
CA GLN A 838 27.29 -31.21 -19.29
C GLN A 838 27.57 -29.90 -18.54
N ALA A 839 27.46 -28.75 -19.20
CA ALA A 839 27.57 -27.46 -18.53
C ALA A 839 26.40 -27.24 -17.55
N VAL A 840 25.19 -27.58 -17.99
CA VAL A 840 23.98 -27.59 -17.13
C VAL A 840 24.16 -28.54 -15.95
N HIS A 841 24.56 -29.79 -16.21
CA HIS A 841 24.81 -30.79 -15.15
C HIS A 841 25.80 -30.26 -14.10
N LYS A 842 26.92 -29.68 -14.56
CA LYS A 842 27.98 -29.16 -13.68
C LYS A 842 27.48 -28.04 -12.78
N GLN A 843 26.73 -27.07 -13.32
CA GLN A 843 26.20 -25.95 -12.53
C GLN A 843 25.18 -26.43 -11.49
N VAL A 844 24.30 -27.36 -11.86
CA VAL A 844 23.33 -27.96 -10.95
C VAL A 844 24.02 -28.72 -9.81
N MET A 845 24.94 -29.63 -10.15
CA MET A 845 25.61 -30.48 -9.16
C MET A 845 26.51 -29.70 -8.21
N ALA A 846 27.11 -28.59 -8.65
CA ALA A 846 27.88 -27.71 -7.78
C ALA A 846 27.06 -27.18 -6.60
N VAL A 847 25.76 -26.98 -6.79
CA VAL A 847 24.88 -26.48 -5.74
C VAL A 847 24.31 -27.63 -4.90
N LEU A 848 23.86 -28.71 -5.54
CA LEU A 848 23.37 -29.89 -4.81
C LEU A 848 24.44 -30.51 -3.89
N GLY A 849 25.71 -30.53 -4.34
CA GLY A 849 26.83 -31.04 -3.54
C GLY A 849 27.20 -30.15 -2.33
N ASN A 850 27.02 -28.83 -2.44
CA ASN A 850 27.25 -27.91 -1.32
C ASN A 850 26.12 -27.96 -0.28
N SER A 851 24.89 -28.24 -0.69
CA SER A 851 23.75 -28.41 0.22
C SER A 851 23.93 -29.62 1.13
N GLN A 852 24.44 -30.75 0.62
CA GLN A 852 24.71 -31.94 1.45
C GLN A 852 25.85 -31.74 2.46
N GLN A 853 26.82 -30.84 2.19
CA GLN A 853 27.87 -30.52 3.16
C GLN A 853 27.39 -29.63 4.33
N ARG A 854 26.28 -28.89 4.16
CA ARG A 854 25.67 -28.11 5.24
C ARG A 854 24.97 -28.99 6.27
N GLU A 855 24.33 -30.09 5.87
CA GLU A 855 23.68 -31.04 6.79
C GLU A 855 24.68 -31.81 7.67
N VAL A 856 25.88 -32.11 7.17
CA VAL A 856 26.88 -32.90 7.91
C VAL A 856 27.53 -32.12 9.07
N ARG A 857 27.38 -30.79 9.16
CA ARG A 857 28.00 -29.98 10.23
C ARG A 857 27.21 -29.92 11.56
N HIS A 858 26.04 -30.55 11.65
CA HIS A 858 25.22 -30.58 12.87
C HIS A 858 25.21 -31.91 13.62
N THR A 859 26.21 -32.78 13.42
CA THR A 859 26.41 -33.92 14.33
C THR A 859 27.19 -33.45 15.56
N VAL A 860 26.45 -33.17 16.64
CA VAL A 860 26.99 -32.86 17.97
C VAL A 860 28.03 -33.92 18.37
N GLN A 861 29.30 -33.52 18.48
CA GLN A 861 30.31 -34.32 19.17
C GLN A 861 29.95 -34.35 20.65
N TRP A 862 29.55 -35.52 21.16
CA TRP A 862 29.48 -35.75 22.61
C TRP A 862 30.89 -35.71 23.23
N PRO A 863 31.09 -35.02 24.36
CA PRO A 863 32.35 -35.09 25.10
C PRO A 863 32.50 -36.46 25.78
N PRO A 864 33.74 -36.94 26.00
CA PRO A 864 33.97 -38.23 26.62
C PRO A 864 33.51 -38.23 28.09
N LEU A 865 32.74 -39.25 28.47
CA LEU A 865 32.38 -39.53 29.86
C LEU A 865 33.65 -39.72 30.71
N SER A 866 33.89 -38.78 31.63
CA SER A 866 34.89 -38.91 32.68
C SER A 866 34.32 -39.72 33.84
N ASP A 867 34.86 -40.93 34.02
CA ASP A 867 34.71 -41.74 35.22
C ASP A 867 35.31 -41.00 36.42
N HIS A 868 34.45 -40.54 37.35
CA HIS A 868 34.88 -40.23 38.71
C HIS A 868 34.16 -41.14 39.72
N ARG A 869 34.86 -42.24 40.02
CA ARG A 869 34.72 -43.00 41.26
C ARG A 869 34.97 -42.07 42.45
N THR A 870 34.03 -42.03 43.39
CA THR A 870 34.34 -41.84 44.81
C THR A 870 33.70 -43.00 45.56
N GLY A 871 34.55 -43.76 46.26
CA GLY A 871 34.15 -44.90 47.07
C GLY A 871 34.05 -44.53 48.55
N SER A 872 33.22 -45.28 49.27
CA SER A 872 33.38 -45.80 50.65
C SER A 872 31.98 -46.11 51.19
N GLY A 873 31.56 -47.38 51.23
CA GLY A 873 31.72 -48.34 52.35
C GLY A 873 30.30 -48.83 52.71
N VAL A 874 29.99 -50.04 53.19
CA VAL A 874 30.71 -51.06 53.97
C VAL A 874 29.94 -52.40 53.83
N GLU A 875 30.71 -53.51 53.85
CA GLU A 875 30.43 -54.92 54.23
C GLU A 875 29.00 -55.37 54.62
N ARG A 876 28.48 -56.42 53.99
CA ARG A 876 28.69 -57.87 54.29
C ARG A 876 28.10 -58.74 53.19
#